data_AF-A0A0R6IMQ5-F1
#
_entry.id   AF-A0A0R6IMQ5-F1
#
_cell.length_a   1.000
_cell.length_b   1.000
_cell.length_c   1.000
_cell.angle_alpha   90.00
_cell.angle_beta   90.00
_cell.angle_gamma   90.00
#
_symmetry.space_group_name_H-M   'P 1'
#
loop_
_entity.id
_entity.type
_entity.pdbx_description
1 polymer ?
#
loop_
_entity_poly.entity_id
_entity_poly.type
_entity_poly.pdbx_seq_one_letter_code
_entity_poly.pdbx_strand_id
1 'polypeptide(L)'
;MPDSQLAAGTYEVLRNRLRDAAVDLRARLARLNEARADVFGNIETVLLATERVTTEHSCVPRDLVSVGDQFLFGYNVQFGLKTDIKLADVFSAYRFTENQFHESSLDLIGDKRFGEDFHELYRFYKGTRFLRFFRSGPMLHMVFQVGKTHRDIKSFKWRVSTDSIEYLDNRSEQEVKDPAQHEFTWTRTTRDQHRYGSHPHISINDLVFVETVGGDLTIKVENNTDSGEGIYAEPVENSDQTLDDAEIHYAIVGNLVLLKMRPYQEDETRFLIFNGKLGQVMRLDEIEHSCVMLPGDHGIIFPGGYYLQTGEFKRFDHGLSDMRYQRTIAAPNGEDFLYLFYNRQSGTYVQLRYNLIRQTVDTPLICHGQTLFEQGEMVCFQSQDEPQKHHAIQIWQTPFTDADLVPENQTDSLLFKIGNKQIVRGMAECTEILQLIDKEDSYEGLYVDLVKKSSDVLDSYFWIDKPEAETLAEPVQKIRKAANAAVEEFEKVVRVRRDTASRTKEVQTAIAELVKSIERGRFESIDDFVTSLASLREQRGHALGLKELRYVDIAVVEDLEKTTAERAERLSRRCVDFLLTPGSLDPYVHRVEGAGKKIEAVATVAEAKALEKEIDDSAGQLELLTETVSNLRIDDATKRTEIIDSIGTVFASLNRVRSSLKARVSALVSVEGKAEFASQLKLLEQTTTGYLDVCDTPVRCDEYLTKVMVQLEELEGRFAEFDEFVVQLAGRREDVYAAFESRKVQLIEKRNRRAESLASAASRILKGIDSRVGKMESTDQIAAYFAGDLMVEKIRDIINQLTELDDAVRVEDLLSRLKTIREDSIRQLKDRQDLYEDGGDLIRLGKQRFAVNTQPLDLTTVLRDGEMNLHLTGTQFFEPLDDQDLVAARDLWNQELVSENADVYRAEYLAVDLFESG
;
A
#
# COMPACT_ATOMS: atom_id res chain seq x y z
N MET A 1 -18.79 7.86 -24.83
CA MET A 1 -17.83 6.85 -24.32
C MET A 1 -17.79 7.02 -22.81
N PRO A 2 -18.08 6.00 -22.00
CA PRO A 2 -18.12 6.17 -20.55
C PRO A 2 -16.70 6.39 -19.99
N ASP A 3 -16.56 7.29 -19.00
CA ASP A 3 -15.29 7.70 -18.36
C ASP A 3 -14.42 6.52 -17.91
N SER A 4 -15.02 5.37 -17.62
CA SER A 4 -14.29 4.17 -17.26
C SER A 4 -13.42 3.65 -18.41
N GLN A 5 -13.84 3.69 -19.68
CA GLN A 5 -13.04 3.20 -20.83
C GLN A 5 -11.79 4.05 -21.08
N LEU A 6 -11.83 5.34 -20.72
CA LEU A 6 -10.68 6.24 -20.81
C LEU A 6 -9.60 5.90 -19.77
N ALA A 7 -9.98 5.54 -18.53
CA ALA A 7 -9.03 5.23 -17.45
C ALA A 7 -8.14 4.00 -17.75
N ALA A 8 -8.68 2.95 -18.39
CA ALA A 8 -7.91 1.77 -18.77
C ALA A 8 -6.84 2.07 -19.85
N GLY A 9 -7.18 2.93 -20.82
CA GLY A 9 -6.22 3.43 -21.81
C GLY A 9 -5.13 4.30 -21.17
N THR A 10 -5.48 5.10 -20.16
CA THR A 10 -4.51 5.95 -19.46
C THR A 10 -3.46 5.13 -18.70
N TYR A 11 -3.88 4.09 -17.96
CA TYR A 11 -2.95 3.24 -17.21
C TYR A 11 -1.97 2.48 -18.13
N GLU A 12 -2.46 1.87 -19.23
CA GLU A 12 -1.58 1.20 -20.20
C GLU A 12 -0.61 2.17 -20.89
N VAL A 13 -1.06 3.39 -21.20
CA VAL A 13 -0.18 4.45 -21.74
C VAL A 13 0.91 4.83 -20.74
N LEU A 14 0.59 4.95 -19.45
CA LEU A 14 1.58 5.23 -18.40
C LEU A 14 2.59 4.09 -18.25
N ARG A 15 2.14 2.83 -18.32
CA ARG A 15 3.02 1.65 -18.29
C ARG A 15 3.97 1.61 -19.49
N ASN A 16 3.49 1.95 -20.69
CA ASN A 16 4.34 2.05 -21.87
C ASN A 16 5.36 3.18 -21.74
N ARG A 17 4.98 4.35 -21.20
CA ARG A 17 5.93 5.44 -20.92
C ARG A 17 7.02 5.03 -19.92
N LEU A 18 6.68 4.26 -18.89
CA LEU A 18 7.66 3.70 -17.96
C LEU A 18 8.64 2.77 -18.67
N ARG A 19 8.15 1.88 -19.53
CA ARG A 19 9.00 0.97 -20.33
C ARG A 19 9.93 1.73 -21.28
N ASP A 20 9.43 2.75 -21.98
CA ASP A 20 10.24 3.56 -22.89
C ASP A 20 11.36 4.30 -22.13
N ALA A 21 11.02 4.87 -20.97
CA ALA A 21 12.02 5.53 -20.12
C ALA A 21 13.02 4.54 -19.50
N ALA A 22 12.60 3.30 -19.20
CA ALA A 22 13.49 2.24 -18.74
C ALA A 22 14.47 1.80 -19.83
N VAL A 23 14.04 1.74 -21.10
CA VAL A 23 14.92 1.44 -22.23
C VAL A 23 15.98 2.54 -22.41
N ASP A 24 15.58 3.81 -22.32
CA ASP A 24 16.49 4.98 -22.36
C ASP A 24 17.51 4.93 -21.19
N LEU A 25 17.03 4.64 -19.97
CA LEU A 25 17.89 4.50 -18.79
C LEU A 25 18.91 3.35 -18.94
N ARG A 26 18.48 2.16 -19.40
CA ARG A 26 19.38 1.01 -19.65
C ARG A 26 20.48 1.38 -20.64
N ALA A 27 20.13 2.05 -21.73
CA ALA A 27 21.09 2.44 -22.76
C ALA A 27 22.13 3.44 -22.24
N ARG A 28 21.72 4.42 -21.41
CA ARG A 28 22.63 5.39 -20.79
C ARG A 28 23.50 4.77 -19.71
N LEU A 29 22.95 3.88 -18.88
CA LEU A 29 23.73 3.13 -17.89
C LEU A 29 24.82 2.28 -18.54
N ALA A 30 24.53 1.63 -19.68
CA ALA A 30 25.53 0.87 -20.41
C ALA A 30 26.70 1.75 -20.88
N ARG A 31 26.42 2.91 -21.48
CA ARG A 31 27.46 3.86 -21.91
C ARG A 31 28.23 4.46 -20.74
N LEU A 32 27.55 4.77 -19.63
CA LEU A 32 28.21 5.21 -18.40
C LEU A 32 29.13 4.12 -17.85
N ASN A 33 28.72 2.84 -17.90
CA ASN A 33 29.57 1.74 -17.46
C ASN A 33 30.83 1.61 -18.31
N GLU A 34 30.71 1.76 -19.64
CA GLU A 34 31.85 1.77 -20.56
C GLU A 34 32.80 2.94 -20.26
N ALA A 35 32.29 4.16 -20.14
CA ALA A 35 33.10 5.33 -19.80
C ALA A 35 33.77 5.20 -18.41
N ARG A 36 33.07 4.60 -17.44
CA ARG A 36 33.62 4.28 -16.11
C ARG A 36 34.74 3.25 -16.22
N ALA A 37 34.56 2.19 -16.99
CA ALA A 37 35.57 1.16 -17.22
C ALA A 37 36.84 1.74 -17.86
N ASP A 38 36.71 2.67 -18.80
CA ASP A 38 37.84 3.36 -19.43
C ASP A 38 38.62 4.26 -18.44
N VAL A 39 37.92 4.84 -17.44
CA VAL A 39 38.53 5.75 -16.45
C VAL A 39 39.13 5.00 -15.26
N PHE A 40 38.53 3.91 -14.81
CA PHE A 40 38.95 3.20 -13.60
C PHE A 40 39.65 1.86 -13.86
N GLY A 41 39.64 1.40 -15.11
CA GLY A 41 40.05 0.05 -15.49
C GLY A 41 38.95 -0.97 -15.19
N ASN A 42 38.88 -2.02 -16.01
CA ASN A 42 38.02 -3.17 -15.78
C ASN A 42 38.87 -4.44 -15.77
N ILE A 43 38.86 -5.16 -14.66
CA ILE A 43 39.51 -6.46 -14.52
C ILE A 43 38.41 -7.52 -14.49
N GLU A 44 38.18 -8.14 -15.64
CA GLU A 44 37.20 -9.23 -15.73
C GLU A 44 37.72 -10.51 -15.08
N THR A 45 36.80 -11.30 -14.53
CA THR A 45 37.17 -12.60 -13.99
C THR A 45 37.31 -13.63 -15.10
N VAL A 46 38.54 -14.08 -15.38
CA VAL A 46 38.83 -15.06 -16.43
C VAL A 46 39.84 -16.10 -15.97
N LEU A 47 39.71 -17.34 -16.43
CA LEU A 47 40.69 -18.39 -16.18
C LEU A 47 41.91 -18.14 -17.07
N LEU A 48 43.05 -17.81 -16.48
CA LEU A 48 44.30 -17.55 -17.19
C LEU A 48 45.00 -18.86 -17.58
N ALA A 49 45.12 -19.78 -16.62
CA ALA A 49 45.85 -21.04 -16.81
C ALA A 49 45.38 -22.12 -15.83
N THR A 50 45.70 -23.38 -16.16
CA THR A 50 45.60 -24.51 -15.22
C THR A 50 46.94 -25.21 -15.20
N GLU A 51 47.65 -25.07 -14.08
CA GLU A 51 48.98 -25.63 -13.86
C GLU A 51 48.90 -26.87 -12.98
N ARG A 52 49.97 -27.68 -13.01
CA ARG A 52 50.06 -28.88 -12.17
C ARG A 52 51.22 -28.78 -11.20
N VAL A 53 50.89 -28.88 -9.93
CA VAL A 53 51.86 -29.00 -8.85
C VAL A 53 52.06 -30.47 -8.51
N THR A 54 53.32 -30.88 -8.29
CA THR A 54 53.67 -32.27 -7.99
C THR A 54 54.24 -32.38 -6.58
N THR A 55 53.65 -33.25 -5.76
CA THR A 55 54.11 -33.55 -4.40
C THR A 55 54.97 -34.81 -4.37
N GLU A 56 55.85 -34.95 -3.36
CA GLU A 56 56.76 -36.10 -3.23
C GLU A 56 55.99 -37.43 -3.06
N HIS A 57 54.91 -37.38 -2.28
CA HIS A 57 54.07 -38.52 -1.90
C HIS A 57 52.63 -38.31 -2.37
N SER A 58 51.93 -39.41 -2.66
CA SER A 58 50.49 -39.32 -2.94
C SER A 58 49.78 -38.75 -1.71
N CYS A 59 49.12 -37.61 -1.88
CA CYS A 59 48.48 -36.89 -0.80
C CYS A 59 47.08 -36.42 -1.18
N VAL A 60 46.32 -36.03 -0.17
CA VAL A 60 45.05 -35.32 -0.32
C VAL A 60 45.27 -33.87 0.08
N PRO A 61 45.34 -32.95 -0.91
CA PRO A 61 45.38 -31.52 -0.67
C PRO A 61 44.25 -31.03 0.23
N ARG A 62 44.54 -30.07 1.09
CA ARG A 62 43.55 -29.50 2.01
C ARG A 62 43.36 -28.02 1.86
N ASP A 63 44.44 -27.24 1.76
CA ASP A 63 44.33 -25.80 1.64
C ASP A 63 45.63 -25.17 1.13
N LEU A 64 45.57 -23.89 0.75
CA LEU A 64 46.73 -23.11 0.36
C LEU A 64 46.66 -21.66 0.86
N VAL A 65 47.82 -21.01 0.99
CA VAL A 65 47.90 -19.60 1.41
C VAL A 65 49.11 -18.88 0.82
N SER A 66 48.94 -17.65 0.34
CA SER A 66 50.02 -16.79 -0.13
C SER A 66 50.69 -16.01 1.01
N VAL A 67 52.00 -15.81 0.85
CA VAL A 67 52.87 -14.91 1.62
C VAL A 67 53.81 -14.27 0.61
N GLY A 68 53.54 -13.01 0.24
CA GLY A 68 54.23 -12.35 -0.87
C GLY A 68 54.04 -13.11 -2.19
N ASP A 69 55.14 -13.36 -2.89
CA ASP A 69 55.19 -14.13 -4.14
C ASP A 69 55.21 -15.66 -3.93
N GLN A 70 55.27 -16.13 -2.69
CA GLN A 70 55.26 -17.55 -2.35
C GLN A 70 53.88 -17.98 -1.89
N PHE A 71 53.53 -19.24 -2.12
CA PHE A 71 52.39 -19.85 -1.46
C PHE A 71 52.75 -21.21 -0.86
N LEU A 72 52.15 -21.47 0.29
CA LEU A 72 52.24 -22.73 1.01
C LEU A 72 51.06 -23.60 0.61
N PHE A 73 51.36 -24.84 0.22
CA PHE A 73 50.39 -25.86 -0.13
C PHE A 73 50.36 -26.93 0.95
N GLY A 74 49.23 -27.05 1.64
CA GLY A 74 49.03 -27.97 2.76
C GLY A 74 48.21 -29.20 2.35
N TYR A 75 48.67 -30.37 2.73
CA TYR A 75 48.07 -31.66 2.36
C TYR A 75 48.25 -32.71 3.45
N ASN A 76 47.51 -33.80 3.34
CA ASN A 76 47.65 -34.96 4.21
C ASN A 76 48.13 -36.17 3.41
N VAL A 77 49.18 -36.83 3.90
CA VAL A 77 49.68 -38.09 3.36
C VAL A 77 49.24 -39.25 4.26
N GLN A 78 48.76 -40.34 3.66
CA GLN A 78 48.49 -41.57 4.40
C GLN A 78 49.75 -42.43 4.45
N PHE A 79 50.45 -42.40 5.59
CA PHE A 79 51.61 -43.25 5.81
C PHE A 79 51.23 -44.59 6.44
N GLY A 80 51.74 -45.71 5.90
CA GLY A 80 51.50 -47.04 6.45
C GLY A 80 52.39 -47.40 7.66
N LEU A 81 53.71 -47.23 7.54
CA LEU A 81 54.70 -47.67 8.54
C LEU A 81 55.63 -46.55 9.04
N LYS A 82 55.53 -45.33 8.47
CA LYS A 82 56.38 -44.19 8.85
C LYS A 82 55.87 -43.62 10.18
N THR A 83 56.72 -43.61 11.20
CA THR A 83 56.38 -43.11 12.54
C THR A 83 56.83 -41.66 12.80
N ASP A 84 57.67 -41.11 11.93
CA ASP A 84 58.23 -39.77 12.06
C ASP A 84 57.78 -38.91 10.87
N ILE A 85 56.91 -37.93 11.13
CA ILE A 85 56.30 -37.05 10.12
C ILE A 85 57.10 -35.76 10.04
N LYS A 86 57.65 -35.46 8.87
CA LYS A 86 58.44 -34.26 8.58
C LYS A 86 57.54 -33.13 8.06
N LEU A 87 58.04 -31.89 8.07
CA LEU A 87 57.32 -30.75 7.49
C LEU A 87 56.97 -30.96 6.00
N ALA A 88 57.90 -31.51 5.21
CA ALA A 88 57.68 -31.83 3.79
C ALA A 88 56.61 -32.91 3.54
N ASP A 89 56.21 -33.65 4.58
CA ASP A 89 55.12 -34.63 4.48
C ASP A 89 53.72 -33.99 4.58
N VAL A 90 53.65 -32.70 4.95
CA VAL A 90 52.40 -31.96 5.19
C VAL A 90 52.33 -30.65 4.39
N PHE A 91 53.48 -30.04 4.11
CA PHE A 91 53.58 -28.77 3.40
C PHE A 91 54.56 -28.86 2.23
N SER A 92 54.24 -28.15 1.16
CA SER A 92 55.19 -27.79 0.09
C SER A 92 55.08 -26.30 -0.18
N ALA A 93 56.17 -25.67 -0.61
CA ALA A 93 56.21 -24.25 -0.94
C ALA A 93 56.48 -24.08 -2.43
N TYR A 94 55.80 -23.11 -3.04
CA TYR A 94 56.03 -22.73 -4.43
C TYR A 94 56.11 -21.22 -4.52
N ARG A 95 56.92 -20.73 -5.46
CA ARG A 95 56.95 -19.34 -5.88
C ARG A 95 56.07 -19.19 -7.12
N PHE A 96 55.23 -18.17 -7.12
CA PHE A 96 54.35 -17.82 -8.22
C PHE A 96 54.98 -16.69 -9.05
N THR A 97 55.37 -17.00 -10.29
CA THR A 97 55.94 -16.02 -11.23
C THR A 97 55.47 -16.33 -12.65
N GLU A 98 55.08 -15.31 -13.40
CA GLU A 98 54.65 -15.44 -14.82
C GLU A 98 53.55 -16.50 -15.04
N ASN A 99 52.56 -16.57 -14.15
CA ASN A 99 51.49 -17.57 -14.16
C ASN A 99 51.97 -19.03 -14.06
N GLN A 100 53.17 -19.27 -13.52
CA GLN A 100 53.74 -20.58 -13.28
C GLN A 100 54.14 -20.76 -11.81
N PHE A 101 54.17 -22.02 -11.37
CA PHE A 101 54.54 -22.40 -10.02
C PHE A 101 55.91 -23.09 -10.02
N HIS A 102 56.88 -22.51 -9.33
CA HIS A 102 58.22 -23.09 -9.16
C HIS A 102 58.41 -23.58 -7.72
N GLU A 103 58.76 -24.85 -7.55
CA GLU A 103 59.02 -25.43 -6.24
C GLU A 103 60.11 -24.64 -5.49
N SER A 104 59.85 -24.34 -4.22
CA SER A 104 60.72 -23.56 -3.34
C SER A 104 60.98 -24.32 -2.03
N SER A 105 62.06 -23.98 -1.33
CA SER A 105 62.35 -24.59 -0.02
C SER A 105 61.30 -24.17 1.03
N LEU A 106 61.11 -25.02 2.04
CA LEU A 106 60.23 -24.74 3.19
C LEU A 106 60.86 -23.78 4.22
N ASP A 107 61.89 -23.03 3.84
CA ASP A 107 62.59 -22.11 4.76
C ASP A 107 61.65 -21.03 5.31
N LEU A 108 60.59 -20.68 4.57
CA LEU A 108 59.53 -19.76 4.99
C LEU A 108 58.86 -20.19 6.31
N ILE A 109 58.74 -21.49 6.56
CA ILE A 109 58.20 -22.07 7.79
C ILE A 109 59.28 -22.78 8.62
N GLY A 110 60.55 -22.60 8.29
CA GLY A 110 61.70 -23.30 8.88
C GLY A 110 62.11 -22.83 10.29
N ASP A 111 61.20 -22.26 11.09
CA ASP A 111 61.48 -21.86 12.47
C ASP A 111 61.74 -23.09 13.35
N LYS A 112 62.81 -23.06 14.15
CA LYS A 112 63.22 -24.19 14.98
C LYS A 112 62.19 -24.54 16.06
N ARG A 113 61.57 -23.53 16.69
CA ARG A 113 60.55 -23.73 17.73
C ARG A 113 59.30 -24.34 17.11
N PHE A 114 58.89 -23.88 15.93
CA PHE A 114 57.81 -24.51 15.19
C PHE A 114 58.11 -25.97 14.84
N GLY A 115 59.33 -26.28 14.39
CA GLY A 115 59.72 -27.65 14.07
C GLY A 115 59.64 -28.61 15.27
N GLU A 116 60.01 -28.15 16.47
CA GLU A 116 59.88 -28.87 17.73
C GLU A 116 58.40 -29.08 18.10
N ASP A 117 57.62 -28.00 18.11
CA ASP A 117 56.19 -28.04 18.42
C ASP A 117 55.37 -28.90 17.43
N PHE A 118 55.77 -28.89 16.15
CA PHE A 118 55.17 -29.72 15.09
C PHE A 118 55.44 -31.21 15.31
N HIS A 119 56.69 -31.59 15.63
CA HIS A 119 57.02 -32.99 15.95
C HIS A 119 56.29 -33.44 17.22
N GLU A 120 56.19 -32.57 18.22
CA GLU A 120 55.46 -32.84 19.44
C GLU A 120 53.98 -33.16 19.18
N LEU A 121 53.33 -32.38 18.29
CA LEU A 121 51.94 -32.59 17.89
C LEU A 121 51.71 -33.99 17.30
N TYR A 122 52.48 -34.37 16.28
CA TYR A 122 52.34 -35.69 15.63
C TYR A 122 52.74 -36.86 16.54
N ARG A 123 53.66 -36.63 17.49
CA ARG A 123 54.08 -37.65 18.46
C ARG A 123 53.00 -37.95 19.49
N PHE A 124 52.32 -36.93 20.01
CA PHE A 124 51.32 -37.11 21.06
C PHE A 124 49.92 -37.43 20.54
N TYR A 125 49.56 -36.94 19.35
CA TYR A 125 48.22 -37.11 18.78
C TYR A 125 48.25 -37.95 17.50
N LYS A 126 47.94 -39.26 17.63
CA LYS A 126 47.99 -40.22 16.52
C LYS A 126 47.02 -39.93 15.35
N GLY A 127 45.98 -39.13 15.59
CA GLY A 127 44.99 -38.73 14.58
C GLY A 127 45.27 -37.36 13.96
N THR A 128 46.49 -36.82 14.12
CA THR A 128 46.82 -35.48 13.63
C THR A 128 46.67 -35.40 12.13
N ARG A 129 45.86 -34.45 11.68
CA ARG A 129 45.74 -34.10 10.26
C ARG A 129 45.67 -32.59 10.09
N PHE A 130 46.28 -32.09 9.03
CA PHE A 130 46.14 -30.70 8.64
C PHE A 130 44.72 -30.43 8.14
N LEU A 131 44.12 -29.33 8.59
CA LEU A 131 42.76 -28.94 8.22
C LEU A 131 42.74 -27.80 7.20
N ARG A 132 43.33 -26.65 7.56
CA ARG A 132 43.29 -25.42 6.77
C ARG A 132 44.30 -24.38 7.25
N PHE A 133 44.53 -23.38 6.41
CA PHE A 133 45.12 -22.10 6.78
C PHE A 133 44.00 -21.11 7.16
N PHE A 134 44.05 -20.54 8.35
CA PHE A 134 43.06 -19.55 8.81
C PHE A 134 43.74 -18.20 9.02
N ARG A 135 43.38 -17.22 8.18
CA ARG A 135 43.95 -15.86 8.23
C ARG A 135 42.96 -14.90 8.88
N SER A 136 43.42 -14.17 9.90
CA SER A 136 42.67 -13.13 10.60
C SER A 136 43.54 -11.89 10.74
N GLY A 137 43.29 -10.90 9.87
CA GLY A 137 44.14 -9.72 9.73
C GLY A 137 45.61 -10.10 9.43
N PRO A 138 46.60 -9.60 10.20
CA PRO A 138 48.01 -9.93 10.01
C PRO A 138 48.40 -11.30 10.61
N MET A 139 47.46 -12.04 11.21
CA MET A 139 47.74 -13.34 11.82
C MET A 139 47.33 -14.48 10.90
N LEU A 140 48.18 -15.51 10.80
CA LEU A 140 47.93 -16.75 10.08
C LEU A 140 48.01 -17.92 11.06
N HIS A 141 46.99 -18.77 11.05
CA HIS A 141 46.91 -19.97 11.87
C HIS A 141 46.98 -21.20 10.97
N MET A 142 47.92 -22.10 11.23
CA MET A 142 47.93 -23.42 10.62
C MET A 142 47.15 -24.37 11.54
N VAL A 143 45.97 -24.79 11.09
CA VAL A 143 45.01 -25.51 11.94
C VAL A 143 45.10 -27.01 11.70
N PHE A 144 45.25 -27.76 12.79
CA PHE A 144 45.34 -29.21 12.81
C PHE A 144 44.21 -29.80 13.64
N GLN A 145 43.62 -30.90 13.19
CA GLN A 145 42.72 -31.70 14.02
C GLN A 145 43.54 -32.71 14.81
N VAL A 146 43.31 -32.79 16.12
CA VAL A 146 43.99 -33.73 17.02
C VAL A 146 43.06 -34.77 17.65
N GLY A 147 41.75 -34.51 17.65
CA GLY A 147 40.73 -35.39 18.22
C GLY A 147 39.73 -35.93 17.19
N LYS A 148 38.64 -36.51 17.70
CA LYS A 148 37.60 -37.14 16.85
C LYS A 148 36.67 -36.11 16.23
N THR A 149 36.47 -34.96 16.88
CA THR A 149 35.54 -33.93 16.40
C THR A 149 36.29 -32.81 15.68
N HIS A 150 35.58 -32.08 14.80
CA HIS A 150 36.12 -30.91 14.12
C HIS A 150 36.45 -29.73 15.05
N ARG A 151 36.03 -29.80 16.33
CA ARG A 151 36.33 -28.79 17.37
C ARG A 151 37.64 -29.09 18.11
N ASP A 152 38.12 -30.33 18.04
CA ASP A 152 39.35 -30.74 18.69
C ASP A 152 40.54 -30.32 17.83
N ILE A 153 40.86 -29.02 17.86
CA ILE A 153 41.90 -28.42 17.04
C ILE A 153 43.10 -27.95 17.85
N LYS A 154 44.25 -27.94 17.19
CA LYS A 154 45.46 -27.20 17.59
C LYS A 154 45.83 -26.25 16.48
N SER A 155 46.34 -25.07 16.84
CA SER A 155 46.74 -24.07 15.85
C SER A 155 48.13 -23.53 16.14
N PHE A 156 48.97 -23.50 15.10
CA PHE A 156 50.24 -22.78 15.12
C PHE A 156 50.01 -21.37 14.60
N LYS A 157 50.30 -20.36 15.41
CA LYS A 157 50.06 -18.95 15.10
C LYS A 157 51.31 -18.29 14.55
N TRP A 158 51.12 -17.57 13.46
CA TRP A 158 52.16 -16.86 12.71
C TRP A 158 51.74 -15.40 12.52
N ARG A 159 52.71 -14.48 12.55
CA ARG A 159 52.52 -13.09 12.11
C ARG A 159 53.00 -12.97 10.67
N VAL A 160 52.13 -12.47 9.79
CA VAL A 160 52.41 -12.27 8.37
C VAL A 160 52.89 -10.84 8.14
N SER A 161 54.05 -10.71 7.51
CA SER A 161 54.57 -9.48 6.89
C SER A 161 54.44 -9.57 5.37
N THR A 162 54.92 -8.58 4.61
CA THR A 162 54.81 -8.57 3.13
C THR A 162 55.37 -9.85 2.50
N ASP A 163 56.62 -10.21 2.81
CA ASP A 163 57.32 -11.34 2.17
C ASP A 163 57.76 -12.45 3.15
N SER A 164 57.32 -12.39 4.41
CA SER A 164 57.77 -13.36 5.42
C SER A 164 56.73 -13.59 6.51
N ILE A 165 56.88 -14.69 7.24
CA ILE A 165 56.07 -15.03 8.41
C ILE A 165 56.95 -15.31 9.62
N GLU A 166 56.49 -14.90 10.80
CA GLU A 166 57.16 -15.10 12.08
C GLU A 166 56.33 -16.02 12.97
N TYR A 167 56.92 -17.11 13.46
CA TYR A 167 56.24 -18.03 14.38
C TYR A 167 56.09 -17.42 15.79
N LEU A 168 54.85 -17.44 16.31
CA LEU A 168 54.53 -16.89 17.62
C LEU A 168 54.38 -17.98 18.68
N ASP A 169 53.39 -18.88 18.53
CA ASP A 169 53.05 -19.92 19.53
C ASP A 169 52.13 -21.03 18.96
N ASN A 170 51.87 -22.06 19.77
CA ASN A 170 50.95 -23.19 19.50
C ASN A 170 49.75 -23.28 20.48
N ARG A 171 49.37 -22.17 21.13
CA ARG A 171 48.34 -22.13 22.20
C ARG A 171 47.22 -21.13 21.92
N SER A 172 47.05 -20.79 20.65
CA SER A 172 46.12 -19.76 20.18
C SER A 172 44.89 -20.33 19.47
N GLU A 173 44.52 -21.59 19.73
CA GLU A 173 43.36 -22.23 19.10
C GLU A 173 42.03 -21.49 19.35
N GLN A 174 41.89 -20.81 20.49
CA GLN A 174 40.73 -19.97 20.82
C GLN A 174 40.56 -18.75 19.92
N GLU A 175 41.58 -18.35 19.16
CA GLU A 175 41.50 -17.24 18.20
C GLU A 175 40.95 -17.69 16.84
N VAL A 176 40.94 -19.00 16.57
CA VAL A 176 40.36 -19.59 15.36
C VAL A 176 38.84 -19.69 15.53
N LYS A 177 38.16 -18.56 15.37
CA LYS A 177 36.71 -18.44 15.47
C LYS A 177 36.13 -18.02 14.12
N ASP A 178 35.08 -18.70 13.71
CA ASP A 178 34.30 -18.26 12.57
C ASP A 178 33.57 -16.94 12.90
N PRO A 179 33.32 -16.08 11.91
CA PRO A 179 32.53 -14.86 12.09
C PRO A 179 31.07 -15.17 12.47
N ALA A 180 30.29 -14.12 12.75
CA ALA A 180 28.84 -14.25 12.88
C ALA A 180 28.27 -14.91 11.62
N GLN A 181 27.58 -16.04 11.79
CA GLN A 181 27.05 -16.83 10.68
C GLN A 181 25.77 -16.22 10.11
N HIS A 182 25.08 -15.44 10.93
CA HIS A 182 23.93 -14.64 10.55
C HIS A 182 24.22 -13.18 10.89
N GLU A 183 24.08 -12.28 9.92
CA GLU A 183 24.20 -10.84 10.14
C GLU A 183 22.91 -10.18 10.64
N PHE A 184 21.93 -11.01 11.02
CA PHE A 184 20.66 -10.65 11.64
C PHE A 184 20.39 -11.55 12.85
N THR A 185 19.52 -11.08 13.75
CA THR A 185 19.20 -11.79 15.00
C THR A 185 17.84 -12.47 14.90
N TRP A 186 17.80 -13.77 15.18
CA TRP A 186 16.56 -14.52 15.31
C TRP A 186 15.82 -14.13 16.59
N THR A 187 14.58 -13.67 16.46
CA THR A 187 13.68 -13.34 17.57
C THR A 187 12.64 -14.44 17.71
N ARG A 188 12.49 -14.99 18.91
CA ARG A 188 11.48 -16.01 19.21
C ARG A 188 10.11 -15.36 19.32
N THR A 189 9.08 -16.04 18.83
CA THR A 189 7.70 -15.58 18.99
C THR A 189 7.21 -15.69 20.43
N THR A 190 6.24 -14.85 20.78
CA THR A 190 5.68 -14.72 22.14
C THR A 190 4.15 -14.79 22.12
N ARG A 191 3.54 -15.08 23.27
CA ARG A 191 2.08 -15.32 23.37
C ARG A 191 1.21 -14.12 23.01
N ASP A 192 1.71 -12.89 23.15
CA ASP A 192 1.03 -11.65 22.74
C ASP A 192 0.87 -11.53 21.21
N GLN A 193 1.67 -12.27 20.46
CA GLN A 193 1.57 -12.37 19.01
C GLN A 193 0.47 -13.35 18.57
N HIS A 194 -0.09 -14.17 19.48
CA HIS A 194 -1.12 -15.13 19.12
C HIS A 194 -2.44 -14.42 18.78
N ARG A 195 -3.12 -14.93 17.76
CA ARG A 195 -4.49 -14.57 17.37
C ARG A 195 -5.33 -15.83 17.44
N TYR A 196 -6.37 -15.78 18.28
CA TYR A 196 -7.22 -16.92 18.56
C TYR A 196 -8.49 -16.89 17.69
N GLY A 197 -9.00 -18.07 17.34
CA GLY A 197 -10.21 -18.28 16.56
C GLY A 197 -10.32 -19.74 16.11
N SER A 198 -11.07 -20.01 15.05
CA SER A 198 -11.24 -21.38 14.49
C SER A 198 -9.93 -21.92 13.89
N HIS A 199 -9.15 -21.04 13.27
CA HIS A 199 -7.82 -21.27 12.71
C HIS A 199 -6.82 -20.30 13.35
N PRO A 200 -6.36 -20.58 14.58
CA PRO A 200 -5.50 -19.68 15.34
C PRO A 200 -4.09 -19.62 14.72
N HIS A 201 -3.49 -18.43 14.70
CA HIS A 201 -2.15 -18.21 14.12
C HIS A 201 -1.32 -17.21 14.95
N ILE A 202 -0.03 -17.09 14.66
CA ILE A 202 0.91 -16.13 15.28
C ILE A 202 1.16 -14.97 14.30
N SER A 203 0.93 -13.74 14.75
CA SER A 203 1.23 -12.52 13.99
C SER A 203 2.70 -12.10 14.15
N ILE A 204 3.43 -12.05 13.04
CA ILE A 204 4.78 -11.49 13.00
C ILE A 204 4.67 -10.02 12.58
N ASN A 205 4.60 -9.13 13.58
CA ASN A 205 4.48 -7.68 13.41
C ASN A 205 3.34 -7.23 12.48
N ASP A 206 2.26 -8.02 12.38
CA ASP A 206 1.15 -7.83 11.44
C ASP A 206 1.58 -7.77 9.95
N LEU A 207 2.79 -8.25 9.63
CA LEU A 207 3.31 -8.39 8.27
C LEU A 207 2.96 -9.75 7.66
N VAL A 208 3.04 -10.80 8.46
CA VAL A 208 2.76 -12.19 8.06
C VAL A 208 2.24 -12.97 9.25
N PHE A 209 1.35 -13.91 8.99
CA PHE A 209 0.70 -14.74 10.01
C PHE A 209 1.10 -16.20 9.77
N VAL A 210 1.55 -16.88 10.82
CA VAL A 210 2.12 -18.23 10.71
C VAL A 210 1.43 -19.18 11.67
N GLU A 211 1.12 -20.38 11.22
CA GLU A 211 0.53 -21.42 12.05
C GLU A 211 1.12 -22.79 11.75
N THR A 212 0.92 -23.72 12.68
CA THR A 212 1.30 -25.14 12.55
C THR A 212 0.14 -26.06 12.96
N VAL A 213 -1.07 -25.51 13.03
CA VAL A 213 -2.27 -26.18 13.55
C VAL A 213 -3.06 -26.82 12.41
N GLY A 214 -3.83 -27.87 12.69
CA GLY A 214 -4.74 -28.44 11.69
C GLY A 214 -4.05 -29.36 10.66
N GLY A 215 -2.82 -29.80 10.93
CA GLY A 215 -2.10 -30.77 10.10
C GLY A 215 -1.12 -30.17 9.10
N ASP A 216 -0.98 -28.85 9.04
CA ASP A 216 0.00 -28.17 8.20
C ASP A 216 0.70 -27.01 8.91
N LEU A 217 1.90 -26.70 8.42
CA LEU A 217 2.58 -25.43 8.61
C LEU A 217 2.07 -24.50 7.52
N THR A 218 1.35 -23.48 7.92
CA THR A 218 0.67 -22.57 7.00
C THR A 218 1.11 -21.13 7.22
N ILE A 219 1.33 -20.41 6.11
CA ILE A 219 1.67 -18.99 6.10
C ILE A 219 0.55 -18.19 5.44
N LYS A 220 0.05 -17.16 6.11
CA LYS A 220 -1.06 -16.30 5.68
C LYS A 220 -0.61 -14.84 5.63
N VAL A 221 -1.26 -14.05 4.76
CA VAL A 221 -1.03 -12.61 4.61
C VAL A 221 -2.13 -11.75 5.22
N GLU A 222 -3.29 -12.35 5.51
CA GLU A 222 -4.40 -11.68 6.15
C GLU A 222 -4.60 -12.21 7.58
N ASN A 223 -4.95 -11.32 8.49
CA ASN A 223 -5.35 -11.68 9.85
C ASN A 223 -6.78 -12.24 9.84
N ASN A 224 -6.91 -13.49 9.36
CA ASN A 224 -8.18 -14.19 9.31
C ASN A 224 -8.08 -15.50 10.11
N THR A 225 -8.85 -15.59 11.20
CA THR A 225 -8.94 -16.78 12.04
C THR A 225 -10.18 -17.63 11.75
N ASP A 226 -11.01 -17.24 10.77
CA ASP A 226 -12.18 -18.00 10.31
C ASP A 226 -11.83 -19.00 9.20
N SER A 227 -10.70 -18.80 8.50
CA SER A 227 -10.21 -19.69 7.42
C SER A 227 -8.78 -20.19 7.68
N GLY A 228 -8.53 -21.44 7.29
CA GLY A 228 -7.22 -22.08 7.30
C GLY A 228 -6.38 -21.81 6.04
N GLU A 229 -6.96 -21.29 4.96
CA GLU A 229 -6.22 -21.13 3.70
C GLU A 229 -5.09 -20.07 3.81
N GLY A 230 -3.88 -20.48 3.44
CA GLY A 230 -2.70 -19.62 3.37
C GLY A 230 -2.08 -19.59 1.96
N ILE A 231 -1.08 -18.74 1.79
CA ILE A 231 -0.28 -18.63 0.56
C ILE A 231 0.83 -19.70 0.48
N TYR A 232 1.05 -20.42 1.58
CA TYR A 232 1.99 -21.54 1.68
C TYR A 232 1.45 -22.54 2.69
N ALA A 233 1.55 -23.84 2.38
CA ALA A 233 1.18 -24.92 3.28
C ALA A 233 2.12 -26.12 3.08
N GLU A 234 2.62 -26.70 4.16
CA GLU A 234 3.35 -27.95 4.19
C GLU A 234 2.84 -28.87 5.29
N PRO A 235 2.72 -30.19 5.07
CA PRO A 235 2.25 -31.09 6.11
C PRO A 235 3.21 -31.14 7.31
N VAL A 236 2.64 -31.31 8.50
CA VAL A 236 3.34 -31.57 9.77
C VAL A 236 3.04 -32.99 10.24
N GLU A 237 3.95 -33.59 11.00
CA GLU A 237 3.78 -34.97 11.48
C GLU A 237 2.68 -35.09 12.54
N ASN A 238 2.55 -34.08 13.40
CA ASN A 238 1.58 -34.05 14.49
C ASN A 238 0.42 -33.08 14.17
N SER A 239 -0.70 -33.62 13.69
CA SER A 239 -1.88 -32.82 13.34
C SER A 239 -2.54 -32.09 14.51
N ASP A 240 -2.36 -32.61 15.73
CA ASP A 240 -3.03 -32.13 16.94
C ASP A 240 -2.20 -31.08 17.70
N GLN A 241 -1.07 -30.63 17.14
CA GLN A 241 -0.23 -29.61 17.77
C GLN A 241 -0.95 -28.26 17.86
N THR A 242 -0.65 -27.52 18.91
CA THR A 242 -1.15 -26.15 19.15
C THR A 242 -0.05 -25.12 18.85
N LEU A 243 -0.42 -23.83 18.83
CA LEU A 243 0.55 -22.74 18.60
C LEU A 243 1.69 -22.69 19.63
N ASP A 244 1.46 -23.15 20.86
CA ASP A 244 2.49 -23.17 21.92
C ASP A 244 3.51 -24.31 21.73
N ASP A 245 3.19 -25.31 20.91
CA ASP A 245 4.00 -26.53 20.78
C ASP A 245 5.14 -26.41 19.75
N ALA A 246 4.95 -25.58 18.71
CA ALA A 246 5.96 -25.32 17.68
C ALA A 246 6.95 -24.23 18.13
N GLU A 247 8.22 -24.40 17.77
CA GLU A 247 9.26 -23.41 18.03
C GLU A 247 9.44 -22.51 16.80
N ILE A 248 8.96 -21.27 16.89
CA ILE A 248 8.98 -20.31 15.78
C ILE A 248 9.87 -19.11 16.13
N HIS A 249 10.79 -18.80 15.24
CA HIS A 249 11.63 -17.61 15.28
C HIS A 249 11.52 -16.85 13.97
N TYR A 250 11.74 -15.54 14.02
CA TYR A 250 11.71 -14.68 12.86
C TYR A 250 12.86 -13.64 12.88
N ALA A 251 13.18 -13.11 11.71
CA ALA A 251 14.05 -11.95 11.55
C ALA A 251 13.52 -11.08 10.40
N ILE A 252 13.48 -9.76 10.60
CA ILE A 252 12.99 -8.81 9.59
C ILE A 252 14.20 -8.10 8.97
N VAL A 253 14.34 -8.24 7.66
CA VAL A 253 15.45 -7.71 6.87
C VAL A 253 14.86 -6.92 5.69
N GLY A 254 14.63 -5.62 5.88
CA GLY A 254 13.92 -4.79 4.91
C GLY A 254 12.50 -5.32 4.67
N ASN A 255 12.21 -5.70 3.43
CA ASN A 255 10.93 -6.29 3.00
C ASN A 255 10.86 -7.81 3.21
N LEU A 256 11.95 -8.45 3.65
CA LEU A 256 12.04 -9.90 3.85
C LEU A 256 11.76 -10.24 5.32
N VAL A 257 10.83 -11.18 5.54
CA VAL A 257 10.63 -11.83 6.83
C VAL A 257 11.18 -13.24 6.73
N LEU A 258 12.31 -13.47 7.41
CA LEU A 258 12.92 -14.78 7.53
C LEU A 258 12.23 -15.52 8.67
N LEU A 259 11.86 -16.77 8.46
CA LEU A 259 11.16 -17.61 9.40
C LEU A 259 11.97 -18.88 9.63
N LYS A 260 12.11 -19.26 10.90
CA LYS A 260 12.70 -20.52 11.35
C LYS A 260 11.64 -21.23 12.19
N MET A 261 11.11 -22.32 11.67
CA MET A 261 9.94 -22.99 12.23
C MET A 261 10.24 -24.47 12.46
N ARG A 262 10.15 -24.92 13.71
CA ARG A 262 10.26 -26.33 14.08
C ARG A 262 8.92 -26.79 14.65
N PRO A 263 8.14 -27.56 13.88
CA PRO A 263 6.91 -28.17 14.39
C PRO A 263 7.16 -29.14 15.55
N TYR A 264 6.09 -29.47 16.27
CA TYR A 264 6.13 -30.26 17.47
C TYR A 264 6.64 -31.69 17.23
N GLN A 265 7.65 -32.09 18.02
CA GLN A 265 8.32 -33.40 17.97
C GLN A 265 8.96 -33.77 16.61
N GLU A 266 9.12 -32.80 15.71
CA GLU A 266 9.86 -33.04 14.48
C GLU A 266 11.36 -32.75 14.66
N ASP A 267 12.19 -33.52 13.97
CA ASP A 267 13.64 -33.31 13.97
C ASP A 267 14.08 -32.22 12.98
N GLU A 268 13.30 -32.02 11.90
CA GLU A 268 13.61 -31.05 10.85
C GLU A 268 13.05 -29.66 11.17
N THR A 269 13.92 -28.65 11.11
CA THR A 269 13.53 -27.24 11.17
C THR A 269 13.39 -26.71 9.75
N ARG A 270 12.27 -26.06 9.45
CA ARG A 270 12.00 -25.46 8.14
C ARG A 270 12.41 -23.98 8.18
N PHE A 271 13.11 -23.54 7.15
CA PHE A 271 13.44 -22.13 6.98
C PHE A 271 12.69 -21.57 5.79
N LEU A 272 11.99 -20.46 6.00
CA LEU A 272 11.19 -19.82 4.96
C LEU A 272 11.53 -18.34 4.86
N ILE A 273 11.37 -17.80 3.66
CA ILE A 273 11.44 -16.36 3.39
C ILE A 273 10.08 -15.93 2.89
N PHE A 274 9.46 -15.00 3.60
CA PHE A 274 8.32 -14.26 3.12
C PHE A 274 8.79 -12.91 2.57
N ASN A 275 8.45 -12.59 1.33
CA ASN A 275 8.66 -11.27 0.76
C ASN A 275 7.36 -10.47 0.86
N GLY A 276 7.33 -9.46 1.73
CA GLY A 276 6.15 -8.64 1.98
C GLY A 276 5.66 -7.89 0.74
N LYS A 277 6.57 -7.50 -0.16
CA LYS A 277 6.21 -6.78 -1.39
C LYS A 277 5.57 -7.68 -2.44
N LEU A 278 5.98 -8.94 -2.53
CA LEU A 278 5.42 -9.88 -3.49
C LEU A 278 4.25 -10.69 -2.91
N GLY A 279 4.08 -10.71 -1.60
CA GLY A 279 3.12 -11.59 -0.93
C GLY A 279 3.43 -13.07 -1.17
N GLN A 280 4.71 -13.42 -1.34
CA GLN A 280 5.16 -14.77 -1.69
C GLN A 280 6.06 -15.35 -0.61
N VAL A 281 5.94 -16.68 -0.41
CA VAL A 281 6.75 -17.44 0.52
C VAL A 281 7.61 -18.43 -0.25
N MET A 282 8.82 -18.63 0.23
CA MET A 282 9.77 -19.57 -0.34
C MET A 282 10.48 -20.34 0.77
N ARG A 283 10.41 -21.68 0.74
CA ARG A 283 11.23 -22.54 1.61
C ARG A 283 12.67 -22.54 1.18
N LEU A 284 13.58 -22.13 2.06
CA LEU A 284 15.00 -21.94 1.82
C LEU A 284 15.80 -22.44 3.04
N ASP A 285 15.99 -23.75 3.13
CA ASP A 285 16.68 -24.41 4.25
C ASP A 285 18.20 -24.10 4.27
N GLU A 286 18.76 -23.65 3.16
CA GLU A 286 20.18 -23.32 3.00
C GLU A 286 20.65 -22.16 3.90
N ILE A 287 19.73 -21.37 4.48
CA ILE A 287 20.05 -20.30 5.44
C ILE A 287 20.27 -20.81 6.86
N GLU A 288 20.00 -22.10 7.15
CA GLU A 288 20.12 -22.68 8.49
C GLU A 288 21.48 -22.38 9.13
N HIS A 289 22.54 -22.64 8.38
CA HIS A 289 23.90 -22.64 8.93
C HIS A 289 24.63 -21.31 8.80
N SER A 290 24.34 -20.55 7.73
CA SER A 290 24.85 -19.20 7.52
C SER A 290 24.04 -18.44 6.48
N CYS A 291 23.79 -17.16 6.75
CA CYS A 291 23.13 -16.23 5.82
C CYS A 291 23.49 -14.79 6.21
N VAL A 292 24.08 -14.04 5.28
CA VAL A 292 24.63 -12.71 5.53
C VAL A 292 24.04 -11.67 4.58
N MET A 293 24.27 -10.39 4.84
CA MET A 293 23.66 -9.30 4.09
C MET A 293 24.44 -9.02 2.80
N LEU A 294 23.69 -8.67 1.75
CA LEU A 294 24.24 -8.02 0.57
C LEU A 294 24.51 -6.53 0.87
N PRO A 295 25.51 -5.90 0.22
CA PRO A 295 25.78 -4.48 0.38
C PRO A 295 24.56 -3.62 0.02
N GLY A 296 24.44 -2.44 0.65
CA GLY A 296 23.37 -1.48 0.35
C GLY A 296 21.96 -1.97 0.71
N ASP A 297 21.84 -2.92 1.65
CA ASP A 297 20.58 -3.57 2.03
C ASP A 297 19.84 -4.26 0.87
N HIS A 298 20.57 -4.62 -0.21
CA HIS A 298 19.99 -5.22 -1.42
C HIS A 298 19.28 -6.56 -1.16
N GLY A 299 19.60 -7.24 -0.07
CA GLY A 299 19.00 -8.52 0.30
C GLY A 299 19.98 -9.38 1.11
N ILE A 300 19.89 -10.68 0.92
CA ILE A 300 20.68 -11.67 1.64
C ILE A 300 21.44 -12.59 0.67
N ILE A 301 22.53 -13.14 1.15
CA ILE A 301 23.34 -14.14 0.46
C ILE A 301 23.67 -15.29 1.40
N PHE A 302 23.60 -16.50 0.88
CA PHE A 302 23.75 -17.76 1.59
C PHE A 302 24.53 -18.74 0.70
N PRO A 303 25.05 -19.86 1.23
CA PRO A 303 25.94 -20.75 0.47
C PRO A 303 25.38 -21.22 -0.88
N GLY A 304 24.06 -21.46 -0.91
CA GLY A 304 23.34 -21.90 -2.11
C GLY A 304 22.89 -20.77 -3.05
N GLY A 305 23.18 -19.49 -2.79
CA GLY A 305 22.75 -18.39 -3.66
C GLY A 305 22.40 -17.09 -2.94
N TYR A 306 21.45 -16.34 -3.51
CA TYR A 306 21.06 -15.02 -2.98
C TYR A 306 19.57 -14.75 -3.20
N TYR A 307 19.03 -13.81 -2.41
CA TYR A 307 17.66 -13.34 -2.50
C TYR A 307 17.63 -11.82 -2.28
N LEU A 308 17.13 -11.05 -3.26
CA LEU A 308 17.05 -9.60 -3.21
C LEU A 308 15.75 -9.11 -2.57
N GLN A 309 15.75 -7.87 -2.06
CA GLN A 309 14.56 -7.16 -1.58
C GLN A 309 13.45 -7.07 -2.65
N THR A 310 13.83 -6.96 -3.93
CA THR A 310 12.93 -6.93 -5.09
C THR A 310 12.30 -8.29 -5.41
N GLY A 311 12.73 -9.34 -4.69
CA GLY A 311 12.29 -10.73 -4.87
C GLY A 311 12.98 -11.48 -6.01
N GLU A 312 13.94 -10.86 -6.72
CA GLU A 312 14.83 -11.63 -7.58
C GLU A 312 15.74 -12.52 -6.74
N PHE A 313 15.92 -13.75 -7.17
CA PHE A 313 16.74 -14.72 -6.45
C PHE A 313 17.34 -15.72 -7.42
N LYS A 314 18.43 -16.36 -7.00
CA LYS A 314 19.01 -17.48 -7.73
C LYS A 314 19.53 -18.50 -6.73
N ARG A 315 19.22 -19.77 -6.99
CA ARG A 315 19.76 -20.91 -6.24
C ARG A 315 20.70 -21.72 -7.11
N PHE A 316 21.73 -22.24 -6.48
CA PHE A 316 22.73 -23.09 -7.07
C PHE A 316 22.80 -24.37 -6.24
N ASP A 317 22.45 -25.49 -6.85
CA ASP A 317 22.66 -26.79 -6.22
C ASP A 317 24.12 -27.22 -6.42
N HIS A 318 24.86 -27.28 -5.32
CA HIS A 318 26.24 -27.75 -5.27
C HIS A 318 26.39 -29.04 -4.44
N GLY A 319 25.30 -29.62 -3.92
CA GLY A 319 25.31 -30.86 -3.15
C GLY A 319 26.09 -30.82 -1.82
N LEU A 320 26.36 -29.64 -1.25
CA LEU A 320 27.06 -29.48 0.03
C LEU A 320 26.11 -28.88 1.07
N SER A 321 26.19 -29.37 2.31
CA SER A 321 25.47 -28.86 3.48
C SER A 321 26.45 -28.32 4.54
N ASP A 322 25.98 -27.81 5.69
CA ASP A 322 26.81 -27.26 6.79
C ASP A 322 27.93 -26.29 6.33
N MET A 323 27.58 -25.47 5.34
CA MET A 323 28.47 -24.41 4.84
C MET A 323 28.47 -23.24 5.82
N ARG A 324 29.65 -22.81 6.26
CA ARG A 324 29.84 -21.74 7.24
C ARG A 324 30.45 -20.51 6.59
N TYR A 325 29.85 -19.35 6.81
CA TYR A 325 30.41 -18.07 6.36
C TYR A 325 31.79 -17.83 7.00
N GLN A 326 32.75 -17.40 6.19
CA GLN A 326 34.14 -17.17 6.59
C GLN A 326 34.53 -15.70 6.53
N ARG A 327 34.26 -15.03 5.40
CA ARG A 327 34.53 -13.59 5.20
C ARG A 327 33.92 -13.11 3.87
N THR A 328 33.80 -11.80 3.76
CA THR A 328 33.53 -11.08 2.51
C THR A 328 34.75 -10.26 2.13
N ILE A 329 35.11 -10.28 0.84
CA ILE A 329 36.19 -9.48 0.26
C ILE A 329 35.55 -8.50 -0.71
N ALA A 330 35.68 -7.20 -0.45
CA ALA A 330 35.24 -6.16 -1.36
C ALA A 330 36.38 -5.79 -2.32
N ALA A 331 36.12 -5.82 -3.62
CA ALA A 331 37.09 -5.41 -4.63
C ALA A 331 37.32 -3.89 -4.59
N PRO A 332 38.55 -3.40 -4.88
CA PRO A 332 38.84 -1.97 -4.95
C PRO A 332 38.03 -1.22 -6.02
N ASN A 333 37.57 -1.93 -7.08
CA ASN A 333 36.68 -1.38 -8.11
C ASN A 333 35.32 -0.91 -7.57
N GLY A 334 34.96 -1.29 -6.33
CA GLY A 334 33.75 -0.83 -5.65
C GLY A 334 32.46 -1.50 -6.10
N GLU A 335 32.50 -2.43 -7.05
CA GLU A 335 31.31 -3.12 -7.57
C GLU A 335 31.28 -4.61 -7.22
N ASP A 336 32.42 -5.28 -7.07
CA ASP A 336 32.45 -6.73 -6.84
C ASP A 336 32.71 -7.10 -5.38
N PHE A 337 31.95 -8.09 -4.90
CA PHE A 337 32.06 -8.65 -3.56
C PHE A 337 32.18 -10.17 -3.63
N LEU A 338 33.21 -10.74 -3.01
CA LEU A 338 33.42 -12.17 -2.92
C LEU A 338 33.04 -12.68 -1.53
N TYR A 339 32.00 -13.49 -1.48
CA TYR A 339 31.53 -14.16 -0.27
C TYR A 339 32.06 -15.59 -0.21
N LEU A 340 32.64 -15.94 0.93
CA LEU A 340 33.31 -17.22 1.13
C LEU A 340 32.59 -18.05 2.19
N PHE A 341 32.14 -19.23 1.79
CA PHE A 341 31.56 -20.24 2.66
C PHE A 341 32.45 -21.47 2.68
N TYR A 342 32.60 -22.09 3.85
CA TYR A 342 33.49 -23.22 4.07
C TYR A 342 32.77 -24.38 4.76
N ASN A 343 32.89 -25.58 4.21
CA ASN A 343 32.46 -26.82 4.85
C ASN A 343 33.60 -27.38 5.71
N ARG A 344 33.38 -27.50 7.02
CA ARG A 344 34.41 -27.98 7.95
C ARG A 344 34.74 -29.47 7.81
N GLN A 345 33.81 -30.28 7.30
CA GLN A 345 33.97 -31.72 7.15
C GLN A 345 34.76 -32.06 5.88
N SER A 346 34.32 -31.58 4.73
CA SER A 346 34.99 -31.83 3.45
C SER A 346 36.21 -30.95 3.24
N GLY A 347 36.27 -29.76 3.86
CA GLY A 347 37.30 -28.77 3.56
C GLY A 347 37.04 -28.01 2.25
N THR A 348 35.79 -28.01 1.78
CA THR A 348 35.41 -27.36 0.52
C THR A 348 34.96 -25.92 0.78
N TYR A 349 35.40 -25.01 -0.09
CA TYR A 349 34.94 -23.63 -0.18
C TYR A 349 33.93 -23.46 -1.33
N VAL A 350 32.87 -22.71 -1.05
CA VAL A 350 31.97 -22.15 -2.07
C VAL A 350 32.21 -20.65 -2.11
N GLN A 351 32.51 -20.16 -3.31
CA GLN A 351 32.79 -18.77 -3.59
C GLN A 351 31.64 -18.16 -4.39
N LEU A 352 30.99 -17.14 -3.83
CA LEU A 352 29.93 -16.40 -4.50
C LEU A 352 30.40 -14.98 -4.79
N ARG A 353 30.44 -14.62 -6.07
CA ARG A 353 30.83 -13.28 -6.52
C ARG A 353 29.56 -12.50 -6.84
N TYR A 354 29.30 -11.48 -6.04
CA TYR A 354 28.17 -10.57 -6.21
C TYR A 354 28.63 -9.28 -6.86
N ASN A 355 27.95 -8.87 -7.94
CA ASN A 355 28.19 -7.58 -8.57
C ASN A 355 27.09 -6.58 -8.18
N LEU A 356 27.49 -5.45 -7.62
CA LEU A 356 26.62 -4.43 -7.05
C LEU A 356 25.75 -3.73 -8.11
N ILE A 357 26.28 -3.48 -9.31
CA ILE A 357 25.55 -2.81 -10.40
C ILE A 357 24.51 -3.76 -10.97
N ARG A 358 24.93 -4.96 -11.38
CA ARG A 358 24.04 -5.97 -11.99
C ARG A 358 23.11 -6.62 -10.97
N GLN A 359 23.40 -6.49 -9.68
CA GLN A 359 22.71 -7.13 -8.56
C GLN A 359 22.54 -8.65 -8.72
N THR A 360 23.58 -9.31 -9.26
CA THR A 360 23.56 -10.74 -9.57
C THR A 360 24.77 -11.44 -8.98
N VAL A 361 24.60 -12.73 -8.69
CA VAL A 361 25.69 -13.63 -8.32
C VAL A 361 26.08 -14.49 -9.52
N ASP A 362 27.36 -14.51 -9.84
CA ASP A 362 27.93 -15.39 -10.86
C ASP A 362 27.81 -16.87 -10.47
N THR A 363 28.05 -17.79 -11.41
CA THR A 363 28.13 -19.22 -11.09
C THR A 363 29.15 -19.47 -9.95
N PRO A 364 28.78 -20.19 -8.88
CA PRO A 364 29.64 -20.45 -7.74
C PRO A 364 30.93 -21.15 -8.15
N LEU A 365 32.06 -20.71 -7.61
CA LEU A 365 33.32 -21.42 -7.76
C LEU A 365 33.55 -22.32 -6.54
N ILE A 366 33.57 -23.63 -6.77
CA ILE A 366 33.77 -24.64 -5.73
C ILE A 366 35.24 -25.07 -5.74
N CYS A 367 35.93 -25.00 -4.60
CA CYS A 367 37.35 -25.35 -4.47
C CYS A 367 37.68 -25.88 -3.07
N HIS A 368 38.90 -26.35 -2.82
CA HIS A 368 39.33 -26.83 -1.49
C HIS A 368 40.28 -25.86 -0.78
N GLY A 369 40.97 -25.01 -1.53
CA GLY A 369 41.76 -23.90 -1.00
C GLY A 369 41.88 -22.80 -2.04
N GLN A 370 42.09 -21.58 -1.55
CA GLN A 370 42.26 -20.41 -2.41
C GLN A 370 43.13 -19.34 -1.78
N THR A 371 43.79 -18.56 -2.62
CA THR A 371 44.53 -17.39 -2.20
C THR A 371 44.54 -16.32 -3.28
N LEU A 372 44.75 -15.08 -2.87
CA LEU A 372 44.78 -13.90 -3.75
C LEU A 372 46.20 -13.31 -3.71
N PHE A 373 46.67 -12.89 -4.88
CA PHE A 373 47.91 -12.13 -5.06
C PHE A 373 47.59 -10.65 -5.29
N GLU A 374 48.62 -9.80 -5.17
CA GLU A 374 48.48 -8.33 -5.17
C GLU A 374 47.84 -7.77 -6.44
N GLN A 375 48.08 -8.39 -7.60
CA GLN A 375 47.53 -7.94 -8.90
C GLN A 375 46.17 -8.57 -9.23
N GLY A 376 45.52 -9.23 -8.26
CA GLY A 376 44.19 -9.80 -8.39
C GLY A 376 44.17 -11.21 -8.97
N GLU A 377 45.32 -11.86 -9.14
CA GLU A 377 45.36 -13.28 -9.45
C GLU A 377 44.85 -14.09 -8.27
N MET A 378 43.81 -14.87 -8.52
CA MET A 378 43.27 -15.84 -7.58
C MET A 378 43.73 -17.23 -7.98
N VAL A 379 44.38 -17.91 -7.05
CA VAL A 379 44.81 -19.30 -7.21
C VAL A 379 43.91 -20.18 -6.39
N CYS A 380 43.35 -21.22 -7.00
CA CYS A 380 42.53 -22.20 -6.31
C CYS A 380 42.69 -23.60 -6.91
N PHE A 381 42.29 -24.62 -6.15
CA PHE A 381 42.33 -26.00 -6.64
C PHE A 381 41.11 -26.80 -6.20
N GLN A 382 40.84 -27.87 -6.95
CA GLN A 382 39.85 -28.87 -6.58
C GLN A 382 40.59 -30.16 -6.22
N SER A 383 40.39 -30.64 -4.98
CA SER A 383 40.90 -31.94 -4.55
C SER A 383 39.93 -33.04 -4.91
N GLN A 384 40.48 -34.24 -5.13
CA GLN A 384 39.73 -35.49 -5.06
C GLN A 384 40.00 -36.17 -3.71
N ASP A 385 39.12 -37.07 -3.28
CA ASP A 385 39.29 -37.80 -2.02
C ASP A 385 40.40 -38.88 -2.12
N GLU A 386 40.74 -39.31 -3.34
CA GLU A 386 41.82 -40.28 -3.57
C GLU A 386 43.20 -39.59 -3.50
N PRO A 387 44.18 -40.15 -2.76
CA PRO A 387 45.53 -39.62 -2.71
C PRO A 387 46.23 -39.63 -4.09
N GLN A 388 46.70 -38.47 -4.54
CA GLN A 388 47.36 -38.28 -5.84
C GLN A 388 48.69 -37.54 -5.68
N LYS A 389 49.57 -37.63 -6.69
CA LYS A 389 50.85 -36.90 -6.71
C LYS A 389 50.81 -35.60 -7.49
N HIS A 390 49.90 -35.49 -8.46
CA HIS A 390 49.81 -34.33 -9.35
C HIS A 390 48.47 -33.65 -9.10
N HIS A 391 48.50 -32.37 -8.75
CA HIS A 391 47.32 -31.61 -8.37
C HIS A 391 47.14 -30.44 -9.34
N ALA A 392 45.97 -30.38 -9.97
CA ALA A 392 45.63 -29.29 -10.87
C ALA A 392 45.26 -28.05 -10.06
N ILE A 393 45.93 -26.94 -10.34
CA ILE A 393 45.72 -25.64 -9.72
C ILE A 393 45.30 -24.67 -10.83
N GLN A 394 44.17 -23.99 -10.62
CA GLN A 394 43.65 -22.99 -11.53
C GLN A 394 44.13 -21.60 -11.10
N ILE A 395 44.50 -20.79 -12.09
CA ILE A 395 44.89 -19.40 -11.93
C ILE A 395 43.84 -18.55 -12.64
N TRP A 396 43.14 -17.72 -11.88
CA TRP A 396 42.11 -16.82 -12.36
C TRP A 396 42.60 -15.38 -12.23
N GLN A 397 42.39 -14.56 -13.26
CA GLN A 397 42.41 -13.11 -13.06
C GLN A 397 41.10 -12.73 -12.38
N THR A 398 41.13 -11.85 -11.37
CA THR A 398 39.93 -11.37 -10.67
C THR A 398 40.05 -9.88 -10.33
N PRO A 399 38.94 -9.17 -10.06
CA PRO A 399 38.98 -7.77 -9.63
C PRO A 399 39.42 -7.56 -8.18
N PHE A 400 39.76 -8.63 -7.43
CA PHE A 400 40.14 -8.56 -6.02
C PHE A 400 41.65 -8.30 -5.85
N THR A 401 42.09 -7.10 -6.23
CA THR A 401 43.48 -6.63 -6.09
C THR A 401 43.77 -6.09 -4.69
N ASP A 402 45.05 -5.85 -4.38
CA ASP A 402 45.43 -5.07 -3.19
C ASP A 402 44.86 -3.64 -3.27
N ALA A 403 44.58 -3.04 -2.11
CA ALA A 403 44.02 -1.69 -2.00
C ALA A 403 45.01 -0.60 -2.45
N ASP A 404 46.31 -0.87 -2.37
CA ASP A 404 47.38 0.07 -2.77
C ASP A 404 47.67 0.05 -4.28
N LEU A 405 47.13 -0.92 -5.02
CA LEU A 405 47.29 -1.03 -6.46
C LEU A 405 46.37 -0.03 -7.18
N VAL A 406 46.91 1.13 -7.56
CA VAL A 406 46.18 2.15 -8.33
C VAL A 406 46.45 1.95 -9.83
N PRO A 407 45.43 1.65 -10.66
CA PRO A 407 45.63 1.53 -12.11
C PRO A 407 46.08 2.88 -12.74
N GLU A 408 46.97 2.81 -13.74
CA GLU A 408 47.44 3.98 -14.50
C GLU A 408 46.30 4.57 -15.35
N ASN A 409 45.62 5.60 -14.84
CA ASN A 409 44.37 6.08 -15.40
C ASN A 409 44.31 7.59 -15.66
N GLN A 410 43.30 8.02 -16.42
CA GLN A 410 43.01 9.42 -16.75
C GLN A 410 42.48 10.19 -15.53
N THR A 411 43.41 10.67 -14.69
CA THR A 411 43.12 11.39 -13.43
C THR A 411 42.37 12.72 -13.60
N ASP A 412 42.31 13.27 -14.82
CA ASP A 412 41.70 14.58 -15.09
C ASP A 412 40.18 14.53 -15.42
N SER A 413 39.61 13.35 -15.65
CA SER A 413 38.20 13.20 -16.02
C SER A 413 37.23 13.59 -14.88
N LEU A 414 36.01 14.02 -15.22
CA LEU A 414 34.99 14.31 -14.22
C LEU A 414 34.60 13.05 -13.42
N LEU A 415 34.52 11.90 -14.09
CA LEU A 415 34.23 10.62 -13.45
C LEU A 415 35.27 10.27 -12.38
N PHE A 416 36.55 10.50 -12.66
CA PHE A 416 37.62 10.30 -11.68
C PHE A 416 37.45 11.20 -10.44
N LYS A 417 37.06 12.47 -10.63
CA LYS A 417 36.81 13.43 -9.54
C LYS A 417 35.61 13.06 -8.66
N ILE A 418 34.58 12.43 -9.23
CA ILE A 418 33.42 11.92 -8.49
C ILE A 418 33.82 10.69 -7.65
N GLY A 419 34.65 9.82 -8.23
CA GLY A 419 35.12 8.58 -7.63
C GLY A 419 34.25 7.37 -7.97
N ASN A 420 34.90 6.24 -8.27
CA ASN A 420 34.25 5.04 -8.79
C ASN A 420 33.13 4.52 -7.88
N LYS A 421 33.37 4.42 -6.57
CA LYS A 421 32.36 3.92 -5.60
C LYS A 421 31.05 4.72 -5.61
N GLN A 422 31.13 6.03 -5.80
CA GLN A 422 29.94 6.89 -5.89
C GLN A 422 29.16 6.64 -7.19
N ILE A 423 29.87 6.46 -8.32
CA ILE A 423 29.26 6.17 -9.62
C ILE A 423 28.59 4.79 -9.59
N VAL A 424 29.32 3.76 -9.11
CA VAL A 424 28.81 2.39 -8.98
C VAL A 424 27.53 2.35 -8.14
N ARG A 425 27.51 3.06 -7.02
CA ARG A 425 26.31 3.13 -6.15
C ARG A 425 25.12 3.76 -6.89
N GLY A 426 25.32 4.88 -7.58
CA GLY A 426 24.26 5.52 -8.37
C GLY A 426 23.75 4.62 -9.51
N MET A 427 24.65 3.88 -10.17
CA MET A 427 24.28 2.91 -11.21
C MET A 427 23.51 1.71 -10.64
N ALA A 428 23.89 1.22 -9.46
CA ALA A 428 23.19 0.13 -8.77
C ALA A 428 21.76 0.54 -8.38
N GLU A 429 21.58 1.73 -7.80
CA GLU A 429 20.25 2.25 -7.45
C GLU A 429 19.39 2.53 -8.71
N CYS A 430 19.99 2.97 -9.82
CA CYS A 430 19.28 3.04 -11.11
C CYS A 430 18.88 1.66 -11.65
N THR A 431 19.70 0.64 -11.41
CA THR A 431 19.38 -0.75 -11.81
C THR A 431 18.24 -1.32 -10.97
N GLU A 432 18.18 -0.99 -9.68
CA GLU A 432 17.04 -1.33 -8.82
C GLU A 432 15.72 -0.73 -9.37
N ILE A 433 15.74 0.53 -9.82
CA ILE A 433 14.58 1.15 -10.49
C ILE A 433 14.15 0.34 -11.73
N LEU A 434 15.11 -0.11 -12.54
CA LEU A 434 14.82 -0.92 -13.72
C LEU A 434 14.20 -2.27 -13.36
N GLN A 435 14.74 -2.95 -12.35
CA GLN A 435 14.17 -4.21 -11.84
C GLN A 435 12.74 -4.03 -11.34
N LEU A 436 12.46 -2.93 -10.63
CA LEU A 436 11.09 -2.60 -10.19
C LEU A 436 10.15 -2.40 -11.38
N ILE A 437 10.55 -1.68 -12.44
CA ILE A 437 9.71 -1.47 -13.63
C ILE A 437 9.34 -2.78 -14.32
N ASP A 438 10.22 -3.78 -14.26
CA ASP A 438 9.99 -5.11 -14.85
C ASP A 438 9.07 -6.00 -13.98
N LYS A 439 8.71 -5.58 -12.75
CA LYS A 439 7.78 -6.32 -11.89
C LYS A 439 6.33 -6.25 -12.38
N GLU A 440 5.58 -7.25 -11.95
CA GLU A 440 4.14 -7.30 -12.16
C GLU A 440 3.38 -6.40 -11.18
N ASP A 441 2.15 -6.06 -11.54
CA ASP A 441 1.26 -5.21 -10.75
C ASP A 441 0.84 -5.85 -9.42
N SER A 442 1.16 -7.13 -9.18
CA SER A 442 0.98 -7.79 -7.89
C SER A 442 1.96 -7.31 -6.82
N TYR A 443 3.01 -6.59 -7.20
CA TYR A 443 3.98 -6.01 -6.27
C TYR A 443 3.33 -4.86 -5.47
N GLU A 444 3.33 -4.98 -4.15
CA GLU A 444 2.68 -4.03 -3.26
C GLU A 444 3.40 -2.67 -3.23
N GLY A 445 2.65 -1.62 -3.57
CA GLY A 445 3.17 -0.25 -3.59
C GLY A 445 4.21 0.00 -4.69
N LEU A 446 4.18 -0.76 -5.80
CA LEU A 446 5.16 -0.67 -6.88
C LEU A 446 5.44 0.77 -7.35
N TYR A 447 4.39 1.52 -7.68
CA TYR A 447 4.54 2.89 -8.18
C TYR A 447 4.99 3.86 -7.10
N VAL A 448 4.62 3.63 -5.83
CA VAL A 448 5.08 4.43 -4.69
C VAL A 448 6.58 4.21 -4.48
N ASP A 449 7.05 2.96 -4.53
CA ASP A 449 8.47 2.61 -4.45
C ASP A 449 9.24 3.21 -5.62
N LEU A 450 8.70 3.16 -6.85
CA LEU A 450 9.32 3.79 -8.03
C LEU A 450 9.45 5.30 -7.87
N VAL A 451 8.42 6.00 -7.37
CA VAL A 451 8.47 7.45 -7.11
C VAL A 451 9.52 7.75 -6.04
N LYS A 452 9.57 6.98 -4.97
CA LYS A 452 10.55 7.14 -3.89
C LYS A 452 11.98 6.94 -4.40
N LYS A 453 12.28 5.77 -4.97
CA LYS A 453 13.63 5.43 -5.47
C LYS A 453 14.11 6.38 -6.56
N SER A 454 13.25 6.76 -7.50
CA SER A 454 13.61 7.74 -8.53
C SER A 454 13.86 9.14 -7.95
N SER A 455 13.16 9.53 -6.88
CA SER A 455 13.43 10.79 -6.18
C SER A 455 14.75 10.73 -5.41
N ASP A 456 14.96 9.65 -4.63
CA ASP A 456 16.19 9.42 -3.87
C ASP A 456 17.43 9.48 -4.79
N VAL A 457 17.36 8.84 -5.96
CA VAL A 457 18.43 8.86 -6.98
C VAL A 457 18.66 10.27 -7.55
N LEU A 458 17.59 11.01 -7.86
CA LEU A 458 17.73 12.38 -8.38
C LEU A 458 18.31 13.35 -7.37
N ASP A 459 18.01 13.16 -6.08
CA ASP A 459 18.40 14.06 -5.00
C ASP A 459 19.79 13.73 -4.42
N SER A 460 20.20 12.45 -4.45
CA SER A 460 21.44 11.98 -3.82
C SER A 460 22.69 12.23 -4.66
N TYR A 461 22.57 12.25 -5.99
CA TYR A 461 23.73 12.29 -6.90
C TYR A 461 23.81 13.61 -7.67
N PHE A 462 24.63 14.54 -7.18
CA PHE A 462 24.83 15.87 -7.80
C PHE A 462 25.35 15.83 -9.26
N TRP A 463 25.90 14.69 -9.69
CA TRP A 463 26.49 14.50 -11.01
C TRP A 463 25.54 13.86 -12.03
N ILE A 464 24.35 13.45 -11.60
CA ILE A 464 23.40 12.66 -12.41
C ILE A 464 22.84 13.44 -13.62
N ASP A 465 22.94 14.77 -13.58
CA ASP A 465 22.55 15.71 -14.64
C ASP A 465 23.69 16.04 -15.62
N LYS A 466 24.91 15.53 -15.39
CA LYS A 466 26.10 15.91 -16.17
C LYS A 466 26.18 15.10 -17.47
N PRO A 467 26.57 15.74 -18.60
CA PRO A 467 26.77 15.04 -19.87
C PRO A 467 27.78 13.91 -19.80
N GLU A 468 28.86 14.08 -19.04
CA GLU A 468 29.90 13.06 -18.84
C GLU A 468 29.39 11.83 -18.08
N ALA A 469 28.26 11.97 -17.38
CA ALA A 469 27.55 10.89 -16.73
C ALA A 469 26.30 10.44 -17.52
N GLU A 470 26.26 10.71 -18.84
CA GLU A 470 25.16 10.35 -19.74
C GLU A 470 23.78 10.95 -19.37
N THR A 471 23.76 11.97 -18.52
CA THR A 471 22.56 12.70 -18.09
C THR A 471 21.43 11.76 -17.63
N LEU A 472 21.75 10.80 -16.75
CA LEU A 472 20.77 9.82 -16.22
C LEU A 472 19.54 10.49 -15.56
N ALA A 473 19.67 11.75 -15.13
CA ALA A 473 18.56 12.54 -14.58
C ALA A 473 17.34 12.57 -15.50
N GLU A 474 17.52 12.63 -16.83
CA GLU A 474 16.43 12.75 -17.80
C GLU A 474 15.48 11.54 -17.80
N PRO A 475 15.94 10.30 -18.05
CA PRO A 475 15.06 9.14 -18.00
C PRO A 475 14.53 8.87 -16.59
N VAL A 476 15.32 9.10 -15.53
CA VAL A 476 14.84 8.91 -14.13
C VAL A 476 13.70 9.90 -13.81
N GLN A 477 13.78 11.14 -14.27
CA GLN A 477 12.67 12.10 -14.14
C GLN A 477 11.42 11.69 -14.93
N LYS A 478 11.59 11.11 -16.13
CA LYS A 478 10.46 10.55 -16.91
C LYS A 478 9.80 9.40 -16.16
N ILE A 479 10.60 8.50 -15.58
CA ILE A 479 10.12 7.40 -14.73
C ILE A 479 9.35 7.95 -13.53
N ARG A 480 9.92 8.89 -12.78
CA ARG A 480 9.26 9.52 -11.63
C ARG A 480 7.91 10.12 -12.00
N LYS A 481 7.85 10.89 -13.09
CA LYS A 481 6.61 11.53 -13.57
C LYS A 481 5.56 10.50 -13.97
N ALA A 482 5.96 9.46 -14.71
CA ALA A 482 5.04 8.41 -15.15
C ALA A 482 4.55 7.55 -13.97
N ALA A 483 5.44 7.19 -13.04
CA ALA A 483 5.10 6.45 -11.83
C ALA A 483 4.14 7.27 -10.93
N ASN A 484 4.41 8.56 -10.73
CA ASN A 484 3.54 9.42 -9.93
C ASN A 484 2.13 9.55 -10.51
N ALA A 485 2.02 9.69 -11.84
CA ALA A 485 0.72 9.66 -12.52
C ALA A 485 0.04 8.27 -12.44
N ALA A 486 0.84 7.20 -12.38
CA ALA A 486 0.32 5.83 -12.29
C ALA A 486 -0.17 5.48 -10.88
N VAL A 487 0.30 6.13 -9.80
CA VAL A 487 -0.17 5.87 -8.42
C VAL A 487 -1.70 6.02 -8.33
N GLU A 488 -2.24 7.17 -8.73
CA GLU A 488 -3.68 7.45 -8.63
C GLU A 488 -4.51 6.55 -9.54
N GLU A 489 -4.05 6.28 -10.76
CA GLU A 489 -4.75 5.42 -11.70
C GLU A 489 -4.71 3.94 -11.28
N PHE A 490 -3.60 3.49 -10.69
CA PHE A 490 -3.45 2.12 -10.22
C PHE A 490 -4.33 1.84 -9.01
N GLU A 491 -4.46 2.78 -8.06
CA GLU A 491 -5.39 2.62 -6.93
C GLU A 491 -6.84 2.42 -7.39
N LYS A 492 -7.26 3.11 -8.46
CA LYS A 492 -8.58 2.90 -9.08
C LYS A 492 -8.70 1.50 -9.67
N VAL A 493 -7.67 1.02 -10.37
CA VAL A 493 -7.65 -0.34 -10.95
C VAL A 493 -7.71 -1.41 -9.86
N VAL A 494 -6.91 -1.28 -8.79
CA VAL A 494 -6.91 -2.22 -7.65
C VAL A 494 -8.29 -2.28 -6.99
N ARG A 495 -8.92 -1.12 -6.78
CA ARG A 495 -10.29 -1.05 -6.22
C ARG A 495 -11.29 -1.79 -7.10
N VAL A 496 -11.29 -1.53 -8.42
CA VAL A 496 -12.18 -2.21 -9.36
C VAL A 496 -11.95 -3.73 -9.39
N ARG A 497 -10.69 -4.18 -9.33
CA ARG A 497 -10.36 -5.61 -9.23
C ARG A 497 -10.89 -6.23 -7.94
N ARG A 498 -10.69 -5.57 -6.79
CA ARG A 498 -11.18 -6.03 -5.48
C ARG A 498 -12.71 -6.11 -5.45
N ASP A 499 -13.39 -5.08 -5.92
CA ASP A 499 -14.86 -5.04 -5.95
C ASP A 499 -15.42 -6.13 -6.87
N THR A 500 -14.78 -6.34 -8.03
CA THR A 500 -15.16 -7.41 -8.97
C THR A 500 -14.93 -8.80 -8.38
N ALA A 501 -13.80 -9.02 -7.71
CA ALA A 501 -13.50 -10.28 -7.04
C ALA A 501 -14.50 -10.58 -5.90
N SER A 502 -14.83 -9.58 -5.06
CA SER A 502 -15.84 -9.71 -4.00
C SER A 502 -17.19 -10.11 -4.58
N ARG A 503 -17.65 -9.38 -5.60
CA ARG A 503 -18.95 -9.64 -6.23
C ARG A 503 -19.01 -11.00 -6.92
N THR A 504 -17.90 -11.43 -7.54
CA THR A 504 -17.78 -12.77 -8.13
C THR A 504 -17.87 -13.85 -7.05
N LYS A 505 -17.19 -13.66 -5.91
CA LYS A 505 -17.21 -14.60 -4.78
C LYS A 505 -18.59 -14.68 -4.11
N GLU A 506 -19.30 -13.57 -3.98
CA GLU A 506 -20.68 -13.51 -3.47
C GLU A 506 -21.62 -14.34 -4.34
N VAL A 507 -21.62 -14.12 -5.67
CA VAL A 507 -22.45 -14.88 -6.61
C VAL A 507 -22.07 -16.36 -6.63
N GLN A 508 -20.77 -16.69 -6.60
CA GLN A 508 -20.30 -18.06 -6.53
C GLN A 508 -20.79 -18.77 -5.25
N THR A 509 -20.73 -18.09 -4.11
CA THR A 509 -21.19 -18.62 -2.82
C THR A 509 -22.71 -18.84 -2.83
N ALA A 510 -23.48 -17.85 -3.30
CA ALA A 510 -24.94 -17.95 -3.39
C ALA A 510 -25.39 -19.10 -4.32
N ILE A 511 -24.73 -19.28 -5.47
CA ILE A 511 -24.98 -20.40 -6.38
C ILE A 511 -24.64 -21.73 -5.71
N ALA A 512 -23.49 -21.83 -5.04
CA ALA A 512 -23.08 -23.07 -4.36
C ALA A 512 -24.04 -23.45 -3.22
N GLU A 513 -24.53 -22.48 -2.45
CA GLU A 513 -25.54 -22.69 -1.40
C GLU A 513 -26.90 -23.11 -1.97
N LEU A 514 -27.35 -22.45 -3.04
CA LEU A 514 -28.60 -22.81 -3.73
C LEU A 514 -28.54 -24.22 -4.32
N VAL A 515 -27.41 -24.61 -4.92
CA VAL A 515 -27.25 -25.98 -5.44
C VAL A 515 -27.29 -26.99 -4.29
N LYS A 516 -26.61 -26.72 -3.17
CA LYS A 516 -26.67 -27.59 -1.98
C LYS A 516 -28.07 -27.68 -1.39
N SER A 517 -28.83 -26.59 -1.37
CA SER A 517 -30.21 -26.60 -0.85
C SER A 517 -31.14 -27.41 -1.75
N ILE A 518 -31.01 -27.31 -3.07
CA ILE A 518 -31.77 -28.10 -4.05
C ILE A 518 -31.40 -29.59 -3.96
N GLU A 519 -30.13 -29.94 -3.73
CA GLU A 519 -29.71 -31.34 -3.59
C GLU A 519 -30.19 -31.99 -2.28
N ARG A 520 -30.32 -31.21 -1.21
CA ARG A 520 -30.79 -31.68 0.11
C ARG A 520 -32.31 -31.54 0.30
N GLY A 521 -32.96 -30.71 -0.49
CA GLY A 521 -34.38 -30.38 -0.39
C GLY A 521 -35.27 -31.53 -0.83
N ARG A 522 -36.37 -31.73 -0.09
CA ARG A 522 -37.48 -32.59 -0.53
C ARG A 522 -38.47 -31.73 -1.30
N PHE A 523 -38.83 -32.18 -2.49
CA PHE A 523 -39.79 -31.48 -3.35
C PHE A 523 -41.12 -32.23 -3.26
N GLU A 524 -41.92 -31.85 -2.26
CA GLU A 524 -43.19 -32.51 -1.92
C GLU A 524 -44.39 -31.73 -2.48
N SER A 525 -44.21 -30.45 -2.81
CA SER A 525 -45.20 -29.60 -3.44
C SER A 525 -44.67 -28.98 -4.74
N ILE A 526 -45.59 -28.54 -5.60
CA ILE A 526 -45.22 -27.80 -6.82
C ILE A 526 -44.54 -26.45 -6.52
N ASP A 527 -44.87 -25.83 -5.38
CA ASP A 527 -44.29 -24.55 -4.94
C ASP A 527 -42.79 -24.66 -4.67
N ASP A 528 -42.32 -25.81 -4.19
CA ASP A 528 -40.90 -26.09 -3.95
C ASP A 528 -40.11 -26.05 -5.28
N PHE A 529 -40.69 -26.62 -6.34
CA PHE A 529 -40.08 -26.62 -7.68
C PHE A 529 -40.07 -25.22 -8.29
N VAL A 530 -41.19 -24.51 -8.23
CA VAL A 530 -41.34 -23.17 -8.81
C VAL A 530 -40.39 -22.18 -8.12
N THR A 531 -40.33 -22.18 -6.79
CA THR A 531 -39.43 -21.31 -6.01
C THR A 531 -37.97 -21.57 -6.36
N SER A 532 -37.57 -22.84 -6.38
CA SER A 532 -36.18 -23.23 -6.68
C SER A 532 -35.77 -22.92 -8.13
N LEU A 533 -36.68 -23.10 -9.11
CA LEU A 533 -36.45 -22.73 -10.50
C LEU A 533 -36.35 -21.20 -10.68
N ALA A 534 -37.17 -20.43 -9.97
CA ALA A 534 -37.11 -18.98 -9.97
C ALA A 534 -35.77 -18.48 -9.40
N SER A 535 -35.34 -19.02 -8.24
CA SER A 535 -34.04 -18.69 -7.65
C SER A 535 -32.86 -19.07 -8.56
N LEU A 536 -32.90 -20.22 -9.25
CA LEU A 536 -31.87 -20.59 -10.22
C LEU A 536 -31.81 -19.62 -11.41
N ARG A 537 -32.97 -19.16 -11.89
CA ARG A 537 -33.06 -18.16 -12.98
C ARG A 537 -32.48 -16.82 -12.55
N GLU A 538 -32.79 -16.38 -11.33
CA GLU A 538 -32.26 -15.16 -10.73
C GLU A 538 -30.73 -15.22 -10.58
N GLN A 539 -30.22 -16.29 -9.96
CA GLN A 539 -28.78 -16.47 -9.76
C GLN A 539 -28.01 -16.61 -11.08
N ARG A 540 -28.60 -17.25 -12.10
CA ARG A 540 -28.05 -17.24 -13.45
C ARG A 540 -28.00 -15.84 -14.06
N GLY A 541 -29.01 -15.01 -13.82
CA GLY A 541 -29.02 -13.60 -14.20
C GLY A 541 -27.89 -12.81 -13.53
N HIS A 542 -27.67 -13.02 -12.23
CA HIS A 542 -26.54 -12.42 -11.51
C HIS A 542 -25.19 -12.86 -12.07
N ALA A 543 -25.01 -14.15 -12.36
CA ALA A 543 -23.79 -14.65 -13.01
C ALA A 543 -23.56 -14.01 -14.38
N LEU A 544 -24.59 -13.86 -15.21
CA LEU A 544 -24.49 -13.17 -16.50
C LEU A 544 -24.11 -11.69 -16.34
N GLY A 545 -24.67 -11.02 -15.33
CA GLY A 545 -24.32 -9.64 -14.98
C GLY A 545 -22.85 -9.46 -14.61
N LEU A 546 -22.17 -10.49 -14.10
CA LEU A 546 -20.72 -10.43 -13.83
C LEU A 546 -19.90 -10.19 -15.10
N LYS A 547 -20.37 -10.59 -16.29
CA LYS A 547 -19.68 -10.34 -17.58
C LYS A 547 -19.56 -8.85 -17.90
N GLU A 548 -20.39 -8.01 -17.30
CA GLU A 548 -20.32 -6.55 -17.45
C GLU A 548 -19.28 -5.91 -16.52
N LEU A 549 -18.80 -6.65 -15.51
CA LEU A 549 -17.76 -6.19 -14.59
C LEU A 549 -16.38 -6.31 -15.23
N ARG A 550 -15.50 -5.36 -14.89
CA ARG A 550 -14.15 -5.30 -15.45
C ARG A 550 -13.18 -6.18 -14.69
N TYR A 551 -12.23 -6.77 -15.41
CA TYR A 551 -11.25 -7.71 -14.84
C TYR A 551 -11.91 -8.96 -14.23
N VAL A 552 -13.15 -9.26 -14.61
CA VAL A 552 -13.81 -10.52 -14.24
C VAL A 552 -13.15 -11.69 -14.95
N ASP A 553 -13.02 -12.82 -14.25
CA ASP A 553 -12.61 -14.07 -14.87
C ASP A 553 -13.78 -14.67 -15.66
N ILE A 554 -13.69 -14.57 -16.99
CA ILE A 554 -14.74 -15.05 -17.90
C ILE A 554 -14.92 -16.57 -17.77
N ALA A 555 -13.85 -17.33 -17.51
CA ALA A 555 -13.94 -18.78 -17.38
C ALA A 555 -14.77 -19.18 -16.15
N VAL A 556 -14.59 -18.47 -15.03
CA VAL A 556 -15.39 -18.67 -13.81
C VAL A 556 -16.86 -18.35 -14.08
N VAL A 557 -17.15 -17.25 -14.77
CA VAL A 557 -18.54 -16.85 -15.07
C VAL A 557 -19.22 -17.85 -16.01
N GLU A 558 -18.50 -18.38 -17.01
CA GLU A 558 -19.00 -19.42 -17.90
C GLU A 558 -19.30 -20.72 -17.15
N ASP A 559 -18.47 -21.11 -16.19
CA ASP A 559 -18.71 -22.28 -15.35
C ASP A 559 -19.93 -22.12 -14.44
N LEU A 560 -20.11 -20.93 -13.83
CA LEU A 560 -21.31 -20.60 -13.04
C LEU A 560 -22.59 -20.62 -13.89
N GLU A 561 -22.53 -20.07 -15.10
CA GLU A 561 -23.65 -20.09 -16.05
C GLU A 561 -24.01 -21.54 -16.44
N LYS A 562 -22.99 -22.34 -16.78
CA LYS A 562 -23.18 -23.74 -17.14
C LYS A 562 -23.78 -24.53 -15.99
N THR A 563 -23.23 -24.38 -14.79
CA THR A 563 -23.71 -25.07 -13.58
C THR A 563 -25.16 -24.73 -13.28
N THR A 564 -25.53 -23.45 -13.28
CA THR A 564 -26.92 -23.02 -13.02
C THR A 564 -27.89 -23.50 -14.11
N ALA A 565 -27.49 -23.50 -15.37
CA ALA A 565 -28.30 -24.00 -16.49
C ALA A 565 -28.54 -25.52 -16.40
N GLU A 566 -27.50 -26.32 -16.14
CA GLU A 566 -27.63 -27.78 -16.00
C GLU A 566 -28.52 -28.17 -14.81
N ARG A 567 -28.40 -27.42 -13.69
CA ARG A 567 -29.23 -27.63 -12.49
C ARG A 567 -30.69 -27.26 -12.74
N ALA A 568 -30.94 -26.14 -13.42
CA ALA A 568 -32.28 -25.75 -13.84
C ALA A 568 -32.91 -26.81 -14.74
N GLU A 569 -32.18 -27.32 -15.74
CA GLU A 569 -32.70 -28.34 -16.65
C GLU A 569 -33.07 -29.65 -15.92
N ARG A 570 -32.23 -30.11 -14.99
CA ARG A 570 -32.54 -31.30 -14.17
C ARG A 570 -33.77 -31.09 -13.31
N LEU A 571 -33.89 -29.92 -12.67
CA LEU A 571 -35.03 -29.59 -11.81
C LEU A 571 -36.32 -29.42 -12.62
N SER A 572 -36.24 -28.81 -13.80
CA SER A 572 -37.32 -28.69 -14.77
C SER A 572 -37.90 -30.05 -15.17
N ARG A 573 -37.05 -31.03 -15.50
CA ARG A 573 -37.52 -32.39 -15.83
C ARG A 573 -38.28 -33.04 -14.66
N ARG A 574 -37.75 -32.94 -13.44
CA ARG A 574 -38.42 -33.43 -12.23
C ARG A 574 -39.76 -32.73 -11.96
N CYS A 575 -39.84 -31.43 -12.23
CA CYS A 575 -41.07 -30.65 -12.11
C CYS A 575 -42.14 -31.13 -13.10
N VAL A 576 -41.77 -31.41 -14.36
CA VAL A 576 -42.68 -32.00 -15.36
C VAL A 576 -43.20 -33.36 -14.90
N ASP A 577 -42.32 -34.24 -14.40
CA ASP A 577 -42.73 -35.56 -13.89
C ASP A 577 -43.68 -35.43 -12.68
N PHE A 578 -43.45 -34.46 -11.80
CA PHE A 578 -44.34 -34.17 -10.68
C PHE A 578 -45.72 -33.67 -11.14
N LEU A 579 -45.77 -32.74 -12.09
CA LEU A 579 -47.03 -32.19 -12.62
C LEU A 579 -47.93 -33.25 -13.27
N LEU A 580 -47.34 -34.31 -13.85
CA LEU A 580 -48.06 -35.44 -14.45
C LEU A 580 -48.59 -36.45 -13.41
N THR A 581 -48.28 -36.25 -12.12
CA THR A 581 -48.82 -37.10 -11.06
C THR A 581 -50.23 -36.63 -10.69
N PRO A 582 -51.21 -37.53 -10.52
CA PRO A 582 -52.55 -37.17 -10.05
C PRO A 582 -52.49 -36.45 -8.70
N GLY A 583 -53.16 -35.30 -8.58
CA GLY A 583 -53.18 -34.48 -7.35
C GLY A 583 -52.02 -33.48 -7.22
N SER A 584 -51.18 -33.32 -8.26
CA SER A 584 -50.05 -32.38 -8.26
C SER A 584 -50.44 -30.91 -7.99
N LEU A 585 -51.68 -30.53 -8.31
CA LEU A 585 -52.25 -29.19 -8.09
C LEU A 585 -53.23 -29.12 -6.91
N ASP A 586 -53.41 -30.20 -6.14
CA ASP A 586 -54.31 -30.23 -4.98
C ASP A 586 -54.07 -29.09 -3.97
N PRO A 587 -52.83 -28.65 -3.69
CA PRO A 587 -52.59 -27.49 -2.83
C PRO A 587 -53.28 -26.20 -3.32
N TYR A 588 -53.38 -26.01 -4.63
CA TYR A 588 -54.10 -24.87 -5.23
C TYR A 588 -55.60 -25.10 -5.26
N VAL A 589 -56.05 -26.30 -5.61
CA VAL A 589 -57.48 -26.67 -5.59
C VAL A 589 -58.07 -26.43 -4.21
N HIS A 590 -57.42 -26.93 -3.15
CA HIS A 590 -57.87 -26.76 -1.78
C HIS A 590 -57.85 -25.30 -1.30
N ARG A 591 -56.85 -24.50 -1.69
CA ARG A 591 -56.80 -23.06 -1.39
C ARG A 591 -57.95 -22.31 -2.05
N VAL A 592 -58.21 -22.57 -3.33
CA VAL A 592 -59.31 -21.94 -4.07
C VAL A 592 -60.68 -22.33 -3.50
N GLU A 593 -60.89 -23.61 -3.19
CA GLU A 593 -62.13 -24.08 -2.55
C GLU A 593 -62.33 -23.50 -1.15
N GLY A 594 -61.26 -23.41 -0.35
CA GLY A 594 -61.26 -22.80 0.97
C GLY A 594 -61.64 -21.31 0.90
N ALA A 595 -61.05 -20.57 -0.04
CA ALA A 595 -61.40 -19.18 -0.29
C ALA A 595 -62.86 -19.02 -0.71
N GLY A 596 -63.38 -19.91 -1.57
CA GLY A 596 -64.78 -19.91 -2.00
C GLY A 596 -65.77 -20.05 -0.84
N LYS A 597 -65.51 -20.93 0.12
CA LYS A 597 -66.38 -21.12 1.31
C LYS A 597 -66.39 -19.90 2.24
N LYS A 598 -65.28 -19.15 2.31
CA LYS A 598 -65.18 -17.95 3.16
C LYS A 598 -66.07 -16.81 2.64
N ILE A 599 -66.35 -16.73 1.34
CA ILE A 599 -67.13 -15.63 0.72
C ILE A 599 -68.54 -15.47 1.32
N GLU A 600 -69.22 -16.57 1.64
CA GLU A 600 -70.58 -16.54 2.20
C GLU A 600 -70.64 -15.96 3.61
N ALA A 601 -69.53 -16.05 4.36
CA ALA A 601 -69.40 -15.58 5.73
C ALA A 601 -68.88 -14.13 5.85
N VAL A 602 -68.50 -13.49 4.73
CA VAL A 602 -67.99 -12.12 4.71
C VAL A 602 -69.11 -11.13 5.05
N ALA A 603 -68.94 -10.42 6.16
CA ALA A 603 -69.90 -9.45 6.70
C ALA A 603 -69.41 -8.00 6.60
N THR A 604 -68.09 -7.78 6.46
CA THR A 604 -67.48 -6.44 6.40
C THR A 604 -66.55 -6.28 5.18
N VAL A 605 -66.33 -5.04 4.74
CA VAL A 605 -65.36 -4.75 3.65
C VAL A 605 -63.93 -5.13 4.04
N ALA A 606 -63.58 -5.12 5.32
CA ALA A 606 -62.25 -5.52 5.81
C ALA A 606 -61.99 -7.03 5.67
N GLU A 607 -62.97 -7.87 6.00
CA GLU A 607 -62.91 -9.32 5.78
C GLU A 607 -62.86 -9.65 4.28
N ALA A 608 -63.56 -8.87 3.46
CA ALA A 608 -63.55 -9.03 2.01
C ALA A 608 -62.16 -8.72 1.41
N LYS A 609 -61.48 -7.65 1.86
CA LYS A 609 -60.12 -7.31 1.41
C LYS A 609 -59.07 -8.34 1.83
N ALA A 610 -59.18 -8.91 3.04
CA ALA A 610 -58.28 -9.95 3.49
C ALA A 610 -58.41 -11.23 2.62
N LEU A 611 -59.64 -11.58 2.25
CA LEU A 611 -59.92 -12.70 1.38
C LEU A 611 -59.52 -12.42 -0.09
N GLU A 612 -59.66 -11.18 -0.55
CA GLU A 612 -59.19 -10.72 -1.86
C GLU A 612 -57.67 -10.89 -1.98
N LYS A 613 -56.91 -10.50 -0.96
CA LYS A 613 -55.46 -10.70 -0.92
C LYS A 613 -55.07 -12.18 -0.98
N GLU A 614 -55.76 -13.06 -0.25
CA GLU A 614 -55.51 -14.51 -0.28
C GLU A 614 -55.77 -15.12 -1.69
N ILE A 615 -56.79 -14.60 -2.39
CA ILE A 615 -57.11 -14.98 -3.77
C ILE A 615 -56.09 -14.42 -4.76
N ASP A 616 -55.65 -13.18 -4.59
CA ASP A 616 -54.65 -12.52 -5.45
C ASP A 616 -53.25 -13.15 -5.29
N ASP A 617 -52.85 -13.47 -4.05
CA ASP A 617 -51.60 -14.21 -3.78
C ASP A 617 -51.63 -15.59 -4.46
N SER A 618 -52.78 -16.28 -4.39
CA SER A 618 -52.98 -17.57 -5.09
C SER A 618 -52.98 -17.38 -6.61
N ALA A 619 -53.50 -16.27 -7.13
CA ALA A 619 -53.47 -15.92 -8.55
C ALA A 619 -52.05 -15.70 -9.05
N GLY A 620 -51.25 -14.91 -8.33
CA GLY A 620 -49.86 -14.62 -8.68
C GLY A 620 -48.98 -15.87 -8.67
N GLN A 621 -49.19 -16.77 -7.71
CA GLN A 621 -48.49 -18.06 -7.69
C GLN A 621 -48.88 -18.99 -8.85
N LEU A 622 -50.17 -19.04 -9.22
CA LEU A 622 -50.65 -19.76 -10.40
C LEU A 622 -50.14 -19.16 -11.71
N GLU A 623 -49.98 -17.84 -11.78
CA GLU A 623 -49.40 -17.14 -12.93
C GLU A 623 -47.91 -17.45 -13.08
N LEU A 624 -47.16 -17.44 -11.96
CA LEU A 624 -45.75 -17.84 -11.91
C LEU A 624 -45.57 -19.32 -12.32
N LEU A 625 -46.46 -20.21 -11.88
CA LEU A 625 -46.51 -21.61 -12.30
C LEU A 625 -46.74 -21.71 -13.81
N THR A 626 -47.69 -20.94 -14.35
CA THR A 626 -48.02 -20.93 -15.78
C THR A 626 -46.83 -20.44 -16.62
N GLU A 627 -46.17 -19.35 -16.19
CA GLU A 627 -44.97 -18.85 -16.85
C GLU A 627 -43.84 -19.89 -16.80
N THR A 628 -43.63 -20.52 -15.64
CA THR A 628 -42.63 -21.57 -15.46
C THR A 628 -42.90 -22.73 -16.40
N VAL A 629 -44.13 -23.24 -16.44
CA VAL A 629 -44.55 -24.36 -17.32
C VAL A 629 -44.44 -24.01 -18.80
N SER A 630 -44.75 -22.77 -19.19
CA SER A 630 -44.63 -22.30 -20.58
C SER A 630 -43.17 -22.29 -21.07
N ASN A 631 -42.22 -22.10 -20.15
CA ASN A 631 -40.79 -22.10 -20.41
C ASN A 631 -40.13 -23.49 -20.26
N LEU A 632 -40.84 -24.49 -19.74
CA LEU A 632 -40.34 -25.87 -19.67
C LEU A 632 -40.27 -26.49 -21.07
N ARG A 633 -39.13 -27.08 -21.39
CA ARG A 633 -39.00 -27.94 -22.57
C ARG A 633 -39.70 -29.26 -22.32
N ILE A 634 -40.96 -29.35 -22.78
CA ILE A 634 -41.75 -30.59 -22.77
C ILE A 634 -41.75 -31.13 -24.20
N ASP A 635 -41.06 -32.25 -24.42
CA ASP A 635 -40.90 -32.90 -25.73
C ASP A 635 -42.20 -33.57 -26.23
N ASP A 636 -43.06 -33.99 -25.31
CA ASP A 636 -44.34 -34.65 -25.60
C ASP A 636 -45.49 -33.62 -25.59
N ALA A 637 -46.05 -33.36 -26.76
CA ALA A 637 -47.16 -32.43 -26.94
C ALA A 637 -48.40 -32.82 -26.10
N THR A 638 -48.62 -34.12 -25.88
CA THR A 638 -49.76 -34.65 -25.12
C THR A 638 -49.64 -34.31 -23.64
N LYS A 639 -48.46 -34.52 -23.06
CA LYS A 639 -48.13 -34.17 -21.67
C LYS A 639 -48.24 -32.67 -21.43
N ARG A 640 -47.83 -31.85 -22.41
CA ARG A 640 -47.96 -30.39 -22.35
C ARG A 640 -49.43 -29.97 -22.29
N THR A 641 -50.29 -30.55 -23.12
CA THR A 641 -51.73 -30.25 -23.12
C THR A 641 -52.38 -30.64 -21.79
N GLU A 642 -52.06 -31.81 -21.24
CA GLU A 642 -52.59 -32.28 -19.95
C GLU A 642 -52.27 -31.33 -18.78
N ILE A 643 -51.03 -30.84 -18.72
CA ILE A 643 -50.60 -29.88 -17.69
C ILE A 643 -51.31 -28.53 -17.86
N ILE A 644 -51.41 -28.02 -19.09
CA ILE A 644 -52.07 -26.74 -19.39
C ILE A 644 -53.57 -26.80 -19.06
N ASP A 645 -54.26 -27.88 -19.43
CA ASP A 645 -55.68 -28.06 -19.12
C ASP A 645 -55.94 -28.16 -17.61
N SER A 646 -55.04 -28.83 -16.88
CA SER A 646 -55.11 -28.95 -15.42
C SER A 646 -54.95 -27.59 -14.74
N ILE A 647 -53.98 -26.78 -15.16
CA ILE A 647 -53.79 -25.40 -14.68
C ILE A 647 -54.98 -24.51 -15.07
N GLY A 648 -55.47 -24.62 -16.31
CA GLY A 648 -56.62 -23.87 -16.80
C GLY A 648 -57.89 -24.15 -16.00
N THR A 649 -58.08 -25.39 -15.53
CA THR A 649 -59.20 -25.78 -14.66
C THR A 649 -59.12 -25.09 -13.30
N VAL A 650 -57.94 -25.02 -12.69
CA VAL A 650 -57.73 -24.31 -11.41
C VAL A 650 -57.92 -22.80 -11.59
N PHE A 651 -57.41 -22.23 -12.68
CA PHE A 651 -57.61 -20.81 -13.03
C PHE A 651 -59.09 -20.45 -13.23
N ALA A 652 -59.85 -21.32 -13.88
CA ALA A 652 -61.29 -21.13 -14.05
C ALA A 652 -62.03 -21.15 -12.70
N SER A 653 -61.61 -22.01 -11.77
CA SER A 653 -62.15 -22.06 -10.40
C SER A 653 -61.82 -20.78 -9.62
N LEU A 654 -60.56 -20.34 -9.65
CA LEU A 654 -60.10 -19.10 -9.02
C LEU A 654 -60.88 -17.87 -9.54
N ASN A 655 -61.08 -17.78 -10.85
CA ASN A 655 -61.84 -16.68 -11.46
C ASN A 655 -63.32 -16.66 -11.04
N ARG A 656 -63.94 -17.83 -10.84
CA ARG A 656 -65.30 -17.91 -10.28
C ARG A 656 -65.34 -17.40 -8.83
N VAL A 657 -64.39 -17.82 -8.00
CA VAL A 657 -64.26 -17.36 -6.61
C VAL A 657 -64.05 -15.84 -6.56
N ARG A 658 -63.15 -15.30 -7.40
CA ARG A 658 -62.90 -13.85 -7.53
C ARG A 658 -64.14 -13.07 -7.95
N SER A 659 -64.90 -13.59 -8.91
CA SER A 659 -66.16 -12.97 -9.37
C SER A 659 -67.23 -12.94 -8.28
N SER A 660 -67.36 -14.03 -7.51
CA SER A 660 -68.29 -14.12 -6.38
C SER A 660 -67.92 -13.14 -5.25
N LEU A 661 -66.63 -12.98 -4.95
CA LEU A 661 -66.15 -11.99 -3.98
C LEU A 661 -66.46 -10.56 -4.44
N LYS A 662 -66.20 -10.25 -5.72
CA LYS A 662 -66.50 -8.93 -6.31
C LYS A 662 -67.98 -8.56 -6.21
N ALA A 663 -68.88 -9.51 -6.47
CA ALA A 663 -70.32 -9.31 -6.33
C ALA A 663 -70.73 -9.05 -4.86
N ARG A 664 -70.09 -9.72 -3.89
CA ARG A 664 -70.33 -9.53 -2.46
C ARG A 664 -69.81 -8.18 -1.94
N VAL A 665 -68.64 -7.75 -2.41
CA VAL A 665 -68.03 -6.44 -2.09
C VAL A 665 -68.90 -5.29 -2.58
N SER A 666 -69.37 -5.35 -3.84
CA SER A 666 -70.23 -4.29 -4.42
C SER A 666 -71.52 -4.09 -3.62
N ALA A 667 -72.10 -5.15 -3.06
CA ALA A 667 -73.28 -5.07 -2.20
C ALA A 667 -73.02 -4.46 -0.81
N LEU A 668 -71.82 -4.64 -0.24
CA LEU A 668 -71.44 -4.09 1.07
C LEU A 668 -71.01 -2.61 0.97
N VAL A 669 -70.33 -2.24 -0.11
CA VAL A 669 -69.76 -0.89 -0.34
C VAL A 669 -70.84 0.19 -0.50
N SER A 670 -72.02 -0.13 -1.06
CA SER A 670 -73.10 0.84 -1.28
C SER A 670 -73.74 1.38 0.01
N VAL A 671 -73.63 0.67 1.15
CA VAL A 671 -74.25 1.06 2.43
C VAL A 671 -73.22 1.60 3.42
N GLU A 672 -72.00 1.04 3.45
CA GLU A 672 -70.91 1.51 4.32
C GLU A 672 -70.18 2.75 3.76
N GLY A 673 -70.09 2.88 2.43
CA GLY A 673 -69.26 3.89 1.76
C GLY A 673 -69.61 5.35 2.08
N LYS A 674 -70.88 5.67 2.36
CA LYS A 674 -71.30 7.05 2.71
C LYS A 674 -70.87 7.46 4.12
N ALA A 675 -70.93 6.55 5.10
CA ALA A 675 -70.50 6.82 6.47
C ALA A 675 -68.97 6.77 6.60
N GLU A 676 -68.33 5.90 5.82
CA GLU A 676 -66.88 5.80 5.75
C GLU A 676 -66.25 7.03 5.08
N PHE A 677 -66.77 7.50 3.95
CA PHE A 677 -66.23 8.68 3.26
C PHE A 677 -66.22 9.93 4.16
N ALA A 678 -67.32 10.19 4.87
CA ALA A 678 -67.40 11.31 5.81
C ALA A 678 -66.39 11.21 6.97
N SER A 679 -66.10 9.99 7.45
CA SER A 679 -65.13 9.78 8.52
C SER A 679 -63.69 9.88 8.04
N GLN A 680 -63.40 9.36 6.85
CA GLN A 680 -62.09 9.39 6.22
C GLN A 680 -61.69 10.81 5.80
N LEU A 681 -62.63 11.58 5.23
CA LEU A 681 -62.37 12.98 4.87
C LEU A 681 -62.04 13.83 6.10
N LYS A 682 -62.75 13.60 7.22
CA LYS A 682 -62.47 14.27 8.49
C LYS A 682 -61.12 13.88 9.10
N LEU A 683 -60.72 12.62 8.97
CA LEU A 683 -59.41 12.13 9.43
C LEU A 683 -58.26 12.71 8.58
N LEU A 684 -58.47 12.83 7.27
CA LEU A 684 -57.52 13.46 6.35
C LEU A 684 -57.30 14.94 6.71
N GLU A 685 -58.36 15.69 7.04
CA GLU A 685 -58.25 17.08 7.50
C GLU A 685 -57.47 17.21 8.81
N GLN A 686 -57.74 16.32 9.78
CA GLN A 686 -56.98 16.28 11.04
C GLN A 686 -55.51 15.91 10.82
N THR A 687 -55.24 14.96 9.93
CA THR A 687 -53.87 14.50 9.59
C THR A 687 -53.09 15.60 8.87
N THR A 688 -53.71 16.26 7.90
CA THR A 688 -53.15 17.42 7.19
C THR A 688 -52.76 18.52 8.17
N THR A 689 -53.67 18.85 9.11
CA THR A 689 -53.42 19.87 10.13
C THR A 689 -52.28 19.47 11.06
N GLY A 690 -52.28 18.23 11.57
CA GLY A 690 -51.21 17.71 12.43
C GLY A 690 -49.85 17.66 11.74
N TYR A 691 -49.79 17.30 10.47
CA TYR A 691 -48.56 17.33 9.69
C TYR A 691 -48.06 18.75 9.43
N LEU A 692 -48.94 19.71 9.14
CA LEU A 692 -48.57 21.12 9.01
C LEU A 692 -47.99 21.68 10.32
N ASP A 693 -48.51 21.26 11.47
CA ASP A 693 -48.01 21.69 12.79
C ASP A 693 -46.59 21.18 13.09
N VAL A 694 -46.27 19.94 12.68
CA VAL A 694 -44.93 19.35 12.88
C VAL A 694 -43.95 19.62 11.74
N CYS A 695 -44.36 20.34 10.70
CA CYS A 695 -43.48 20.82 9.64
C CYS A 695 -42.59 21.96 10.16
N ASP A 696 -41.36 21.61 10.51
CA ASP A 696 -40.27 22.50 10.94
C ASP A 696 -39.17 22.69 9.89
N THR A 697 -39.17 21.90 8.81
CA THR A 697 -38.23 22.01 7.69
C THR A 697 -38.94 21.95 6.32
N PRO A 698 -38.38 22.59 5.27
CA PRO A 698 -38.96 22.54 3.91
C PRO A 698 -39.07 21.11 3.36
N VAL A 699 -38.08 20.25 3.66
CA VAL A 699 -38.06 18.85 3.22
C VAL A 699 -39.20 18.07 3.88
N ARG A 700 -39.46 18.28 5.17
CA ARG A 700 -40.62 17.66 5.85
C ARG A 700 -41.95 18.13 5.28
N CYS A 701 -42.05 19.39 4.80
CA CYS A 701 -43.25 19.83 4.08
C CYS A 701 -43.47 19.00 2.82
N ASP A 702 -42.43 18.73 2.04
CA ASP A 702 -42.53 17.90 0.82
C ASP A 702 -42.85 16.43 1.13
N GLU A 703 -42.20 15.87 2.15
CA GLU A 703 -42.45 14.49 2.61
C GLU A 703 -43.89 14.30 3.11
N TYR A 704 -44.37 15.20 3.97
CA TYR A 704 -45.73 15.10 4.49
C TYR A 704 -46.78 15.47 3.45
N LEU A 705 -46.51 16.43 2.56
CA LEU A 705 -47.36 16.70 1.40
C LEU A 705 -47.50 15.43 0.56
N THR A 706 -46.38 14.77 0.23
CA THR A 706 -46.41 13.49 -0.52
C THR A 706 -47.24 12.43 0.21
N LYS A 707 -47.09 12.29 1.53
CA LYS A 707 -47.89 11.34 2.32
C LYS A 707 -49.38 11.65 2.28
N VAL A 708 -49.78 12.91 2.40
CA VAL A 708 -51.20 13.31 2.31
C VAL A 708 -51.73 13.17 0.89
N MET A 709 -50.91 13.44 -0.13
CA MET A 709 -51.28 13.27 -1.54
C MET A 709 -51.50 11.80 -1.89
N VAL A 710 -50.67 10.88 -1.37
CA VAL A 710 -50.88 9.44 -1.51
C VAL A 710 -52.16 9.00 -0.80
N GLN A 711 -52.45 9.51 0.40
CA GLN A 711 -53.73 9.24 1.08
C GLN A 711 -54.93 9.77 0.28
N LEU A 712 -54.81 10.94 -0.35
CA LEU A 712 -55.82 11.49 -1.25
C LEU A 712 -56.01 10.63 -2.49
N GLU A 713 -54.94 10.18 -3.14
CA GLU A 713 -54.98 9.26 -4.29
C GLU A 713 -55.60 7.91 -3.91
N GLU A 714 -55.27 7.38 -2.74
CA GLU A 714 -55.87 6.15 -2.22
C GLU A 714 -57.39 6.34 -2.00
N LEU A 715 -57.81 7.48 -1.44
CA LEU A 715 -59.23 7.82 -1.29
C LEU A 715 -59.92 8.02 -2.66
N GLU A 716 -59.27 8.67 -3.62
CA GLU A 716 -59.80 8.85 -4.98
C GLU A 716 -59.98 7.51 -5.69
N GLY A 717 -59.00 6.61 -5.59
CA GLY A 717 -59.12 5.25 -6.13
C GLY A 717 -60.19 4.43 -5.41
N ARG A 718 -60.28 4.56 -4.08
CA ARG A 718 -61.24 3.82 -3.25
C ARG A 718 -62.69 4.25 -3.46
N PHE A 719 -62.93 5.52 -3.76
CA PHE A 719 -64.27 6.09 -3.98
C PHE A 719 -64.52 6.49 -5.44
N ALA A 720 -63.69 6.02 -6.38
CA ALA A 720 -63.75 6.36 -7.81
C ALA A 720 -65.11 6.08 -8.48
N GLU A 721 -65.89 5.14 -7.93
CA GLU A 721 -67.21 4.77 -8.43
C GLU A 721 -68.34 5.75 -8.03
N PHE A 722 -68.04 6.77 -7.21
CA PHE A 722 -68.98 7.78 -6.73
C PHE A 722 -68.58 9.19 -7.22
N ASP A 723 -69.16 9.63 -8.34
CA ASP A 723 -68.86 10.93 -8.96
C ASP A 723 -68.93 12.14 -7.99
N GLU A 724 -69.85 12.10 -7.01
CA GLU A 724 -70.00 13.15 -5.99
C GLU A 724 -68.79 13.27 -5.05
N PHE A 725 -68.11 12.15 -4.74
CA PHE A 725 -66.94 12.11 -3.86
C PHE A 725 -65.67 12.53 -4.60
N VAL A 726 -65.56 12.21 -5.88
CA VAL A 726 -64.43 12.59 -6.75
C VAL A 726 -64.30 14.12 -6.82
N VAL A 727 -65.41 14.85 -6.96
CA VAL A 727 -65.40 16.32 -6.98
C VAL A 727 -64.93 16.91 -5.65
N GLN A 728 -65.30 16.32 -4.52
CA GLN A 728 -64.87 16.80 -3.19
C GLN A 728 -63.39 16.52 -2.91
N LEU A 729 -62.87 15.37 -3.33
CA LEU A 729 -61.46 15.01 -3.18
C LEU A 729 -60.55 15.89 -4.04
N ALA A 730 -60.96 16.19 -5.27
CA ALA A 730 -60.24 17.10 -6.15
C ALA A 730 -60.08 18.51 -5.54
N GLY A 731 -61.15 19.07 -4.96
CA GLY A 731 -61.08 20.35 -4.23
C GLY A 731 -60.14 20.28 -3.03
N ARG A 732 -60.16 19.19 -2.26
CA ARG A 732 -59.26 19.02 -1.12
C ARG A 732 -57.79 18.84 -1.49
N ARG A 733 -57.50 18.22 -2.64
CA ARG A 733 -56.13 18.14 -3.17
C ARG A 733 -55.52 19.52 -3.40
N GLU A 734 -56.27 20.44 -3.99
CA GLU A 734 -55.81 21.82 -4.21
C GLU A 734 -55.55 22.54 -2.88
N ASP A 735 -56.45 22.41 -1.89
CA ASP A 735 -56.30 23.03 -0.57
C ASP A 735 -55.05 22.54 0.17
N VAL A 736 -54.80 21.23 0.16
CA VAL A 736 -53.63 20.61 0.81
C VAL A 736 -52.34 21.11 0.18
N TYR A 737 -52.27 21.11 -1.16
CA TYR A 737 -51.09 21.57 -1.87
C TYR A 737 -50.75 23.02 -1.55
N ALA A 738 -51.77 23.91 -1.57
CA ALA A 738 -51.59 25.31 -1.24
C ALA A 738 -51.11 25.54 0.20
N ALA A 739 -51.62 24.77 1.16
CA ALA A 739 -51.24 24.90 2.57
C ALA A 739 -49.80 24.47 2.85
N PHE A 740 -49.35 23.34 2.30
CA PHE A 740 -47.96 22.87 2.47
C PHE A 740 -46.95 23.76 1.74
N GLU A 741 -47.26 24.25 0.54
CA GLU A 741 -46.38 25.19 -0.17
C GLU A 741 -46.25 26.52 0.58
N SER A 742 -47.36 27.05 1.10
CA SER A 742 -47.30 28.26 1.93
C SER A 742 -46.40 28.08 3.16
N ARG A 743 -46.50 26.93 3.85
CA ARG A 743 -45.66 26.60 5.01
C ARG A 743 -44.19 26.44 4.63
N LYS A 744 -43.91 25.78 3.50
CA LYS A 744 -42.56 25.59 2.97
C LYS A 744 -41.88 26.92 2.68
N VAL A 745 -42.58 27.84 2.00
CA VAL A 745 -42.10 29.20 1.72
C VAL A 745 -41.75 29.94 3.02
N GLN A 746 -42.65 29.90 4.03
CA GLN A 746 -42.38 30.52 5.33
C GLN A 746 -41.13 29.97 6.03
N LEU A 747 -40.89 28.66 5.96
CA LEU A 747 -39.72 28.01 6.56
C LEU A 747 -38.42 28.36 5.82
N ILE A 748 -38.47 28.42 4.48
CA ILE A 748 -37.33 28.85 3.65
C ILE A 748 -36.96 30.29 3.98
N GLU A 749 -37.94 31.19 4.07
CA GLU A 749 -37.69 32.59 4.44
C GLU A 749 -37.07 32.71 5.84
N LYS A 750 -37.59 31.95 6.82
CA LYS A 750 -37.06 31.92 8.19
C LYS A 750 -35.62 31.43 8.22
N ARG A 751 -35.29 30.39 7.44
CA ARG A 751 -33.94 29.84 7.29
C ARG A 751 -32.98 30.88 6.69
N ASN A 752 -33.38 31.51 5.58
CA ASN A 752 -32.57 32.54 4.90
C ASN A 752 -32.32 33.75 5.79
N ARG A 753 -33.34 34.24 6.52
CA ARG A 753 -33.16 35.37 7.47
C ARG A 753 -32.16 35.02 8.59
N ARG A 754 -32.18 33.78 9.09
CA ARG A 754 -31.23 33.32 10.11
C ARG A 754 -29.81 33.24 9.55
N ALA A 755 -29.63 32.67 8.36
CA ALA A 755 -28.34 32.59 7.68
C ALA A 755 -27.74 33.97 7.41
N GLU A 756 -28.55 34.93 6.95
CA GLU A 756 -28.12 36.31 6.72
C GLU A 756 -27.65 37.01 8.01
N SER A 757 -28.39 36.82 9.12
CA SER A 757 -28.01 37.36 10.43
C SER A 757 -26.67 36.80 10.93
N LEU A 758 -26.47 35.49 10.76
CA LEU A 758 -25.23 34.80 11.10
C LEU A 758 -24.05 35.30 10.26
N ALA A 759 -24.24 35.44 8.94
CA ALA A 759 -23.21 35.96 8.03
C ALA A 759 -22.80 37.40 8.37
N SER A 760 -23.78 38.26 8.66
CA SER A 760 -23.52 39.65 9.10
C SER A 760 -22.77 39.71 10.44
N ALA A 761 -23.09 38.82 11.38
CA ALA A 761 -22.33 38.67 12.63
C ALA A 761 -20.89 38.20 12.38
N ALA A 762 -20.71 37.17 11.55
CA ALA A 762 -19.39 36.64 11.20
C ALA A 762 -18.52 37.69 10.49
N SER A 763 -19.08 38.46 9.54
CA SER A 763 -18.30 39.50 8.87
C SER A 763 -17.83 40.61 9.82
N ARG A 764 -18.55 40.91 10.91
CA ARG A 764 -18.10 41.86 11.94
C ARG A 764 -16.98 41.27 12.79
N ILE A 765 -17.11 39.99 13.17
CA ILE A 765 -16.09 39.29 13.96
C ILE A 765 -14.80 39.13 13.13
N LEU A 766 -14.88 38.76 11.85
CA LEU A 766 -13.73 38.66 10.95
C LEU A 766 -12.97 39.99 10.83
N LYS A 767 -13.66 41.13 10.72
CA LYS A 767 -13.02 42.45 10.76
C LYS A 767 -12.28 42.71 12.08
N GLY A 768 -12.84 42.24 13.19
CA GLY A 768 -12.20 42.33 14.51
C GLY A 768 -10.96 41.44 14.62
N ILE A 769 -11.03 40.21 14.10
CA ILE A 769 -9.89 39.28 14.01
C ILE A 769 -8.77 39.91 13.18
N ASP A 770 -9.08 40.39 11.97
CA ASP A 770 -8.11 41.01 11.05
C ASP A 770 -7.37 42.20 11.71
N SER A 771 -8.11 43.11 12.34
CA SER A 771 -7.50 44.24 13.07
C SER A 771 -6.62 43.82 14.25
N ARG A 772 -6.94 42.71 14.92
CA ARG A 772 -6.22 42.24 16.12
C ARG A 772 -4.96 41.48 15.75
N VAL A 773 -5.05 40.62 14.73
CA VAL A 773 -3.90 39.85 14.22
C VAL A 773 -2.87 40.77 13.57
N GLY A 774 -3.31 41.82 12.86
CA GLY A 774 -2.40 42.81 12.26
C GLY A 774 -1.46 43.51 13.26
N LYS A 775 -1.82 43.56 14.55
CA LYS A 775 -1.01 44.19 15.62
C LYS A 775 -0.05 43.22 16.32
N MET A 776 -0.07 41.93 15.99
CA MET A 776 0.81 40.94 16.61
C MET A 776 2.24 41.07 16.09
N GLU A 777 3.21 40.64 16.92
CA GLU A 777 4.64 40.87 16.67
C GLU A 777 5.40 39.59 16.31
N SER A 778 4.79 38.42 16.49
CA SER A 778 5.39 37.12 16.14
C SER A 778 4.39 36.17 15.49
N THR A 779 4.92 35.25 14.67
CA THR A 779 4.15 34.17 14.05
C THR A 779 3.53 33.24 15.09
N ASP A 780 4.20 33.06 16.22
CA ASP A 780 3.72 32.21 17.32
C ASP A 780 2.50 32.82 18.02
N GLN A 781 2.48 34.15 18.18
CA GLN A 781 1.31 34.87 18.70
C GLN A 781 0.11 34.75 17.76
N ILE A 782 0.33 34.88 16.45
CA ILE A 782 -0.71 34.69 15.43
C ILE A 782 -1.24 33.25 15.48
N ALA A 783 -0.35 32.25 15.52
CA ALA A 783 -0.74 30.85 15.60
C ALA A 783 -1.54 30.53 16.87
N ALA A 784 -1.10 31.04 18.04
CA ALA A 784 -1.82 30.88 19.30
C ALA A 784 -3.21 31.53 19.28
N TYR A 785 -3.33 32.71 18.66
CA TYR A 785 -4.61 33.41 18.51
C TYR A 785 -5.62 32.62 17.67
N PHE A 786 -5.20 32.09 16.52
CA PHE A 786 -6.05 31.24 15.69
C PHE A 786 -6.33 29.85 16.30
N ALA A 787 -5.48 29.39 17.21
CA ALA A 787 -5.67 28.12 17.91
C ALA A 787 -6.73 28.23 19.02
N GLY A 788 -6.78 29.33 19.78
CA GLY A 788 -7.56 29.38 21.02
C GLY A 788 -8.26 30.70 21.38
N ASP A 789 -8.33 31.72 20.52
CA ASP A 789 -9.11 32.93 20.82
C ASP A 789 -10.62 32.73 20.60
N LEU A 790 -11.41 33.26 21.53
CA LEU A 790 -12.88 33.16 21.54
C LEU A 790 -13.54 33.72 20.27
N MET A 791 -12.93 34.73 19.61
CA MET A 791 -13.50 35.28 18.37
C MET A 791 -13.37 34.29 17.21
N VAL A 792 -12.27 33.53 17.16
CA VAL A 792 -12.01 32.52 16.13
C VAL A 792 -12.90 31.30 16.36
N GLU A 793 -13.08 30.88 17.62
CA GLU A 793 -14.07 29.86 17.98
C GLU A 793 -15.48 30.27 17.59
N LYS A 794 -15.88 31.52 17.85
CA LYS A 794 -17.20 32.02 17.48
C LYS A 794 -17.44 32.04 15.97
N ILE A 795 -16.40 32.24 15.16
CA ILE A 795 -16.48 32.08 13.70
C ILE A 795 -16.69 30.61 13.32
N ARG A 796 -15.96 29.68 13.94
CA ARG A 796 -16.15 28.23 13.73
C ARG A 796 -17.56 27.80 14.13
N ASP A 797 -18.11 28.32 15.23
CA ASP A 797 -19.49 28.07 15.66
C ASP A 797 -20.51 28.61 14.66
N ILE A 798 -20.30 29.81 14.11
CA ILE A 798 -21.18 30.37 13.08
C ILE A 798 -21.11 29.53 11.80
N ILE A 799 -19.93 29.06 11.40
CA ILE A 799 -19.75 28.13 10.28
C ILE A 799 -20.52 26.84 10.53
N ASN A 800 -20.42 26.25 11.74
CA ASN A 800 -21.18 25.06 12.10
C ASN A 800 -22.70 25.32 12.02
N GLN A 801 -23.18 26.45 12.56
CA GLN A 801 -24.60 26.84 12.49
C GLN A 801 -25.09 27.08 11.05
N LEU A 802 -24.25 27.64 10.16
CA LEU A 802 -24.59 27.79 8.74
C LEU A 802 -24.57 26.46 7.99
N THR A 803 -23.69 25.54 8.40
CA THR A 803 -23.64 24.16 7.89
C THR A 803 -24.91 23.40 8.28
N GLU A 804 -25.38 23.55 9.52
CA GLU A 804 -26.67 22.99 9.99
C GLU A 804 -27.88 23.59 9.24
N LEU A 805 -27.76 24.81 8.70
CA LEU A 805 -28.79 25.45 7.87
C LEU A 805 -28.68 25.10 6.38
N ASP A 806 -27.69 24.26 5.99
CA ASP A 806 -27.44 23.82 4.62
C ASP A 806 -27.08 24.97 3.66
N ASP A 807 -26.31 25.96 4.16
CA ASP A 807 -25.85 27.13 3.39
C ASP A 807 -24.35 27.04 3.05
N ALA A 808 -24.02 26.09 2.17
CA ALA A 808 -22.65 25.76 1.78
C ALA A 808 -21.87 26.96 1.22
N VAL A 809 -22.54 27.85 0.47
CA VAL A 809 -21.90 29.01 -0.17
C VAL A 809 -21.35 29.98 0.87
N ARG A 810 -22.15 30.31 1.90
CA ARG A 810 -21.70 31.22 2.96
C ARG A 810 -20.66 30.56 3.89
N VAL A 811 -20.74 29.23 4.07
CA VAL A 811 -19.73 28.47 4.82
C VAL A 811 -18.36 28.56 4.11
N GLU A 812 -18.32 28.31 2.81
CA GLU A 812 -17.10 28.36 2.02
C GLU A 812 -16.48 29.77 1.98
N ASP A 813 -17.30 30.81 1.86
CA ASP A 813 -16.84 32.22 1.93
C ASP A 813 -16.19 32.52 3.29
N LEU A 814 -16.84 32.15 4.41
CA LEU A 814 -16.30 32.42 5.74
C LEU A 814 -15.01 31.64 6.04
N LEU A 815 -14.92 30.37 5.62
CA LEU A 815 -13.71 29.56 5.74
C LEU A 815 -12.56 30.17 4.93
N SER A 816 -12.85 30.57 3.69
CA SER A 816 -11.88 31.21 2.80
C SER A 816 -11.37 32.51 3.40
N ARG A 817 -12.27 33.40 3.86
CA ARG A 817 -11.88 34.67 4.48
C ARG A 817 -11.07 34.49 5.76
N LEU A 818 -11.43 33.52 6.62
CA LEU A 818 -10.66 33.23 7.83
C LEU A 818 -9.24 32.74 7.50
N LYS A 819 -9.11 31.89 6.47
CA LYS A 819 -7.82 31.43 5.96
C LYS A 819 -6.98 32.58 5.38
N THR A 820 -7.59 33.41 4.53
CA THR A 820 -6.92 34.57 3.93
C THR A 820 -6.39 35.52 5.00
N ILE A 821 -7.18 35.85 6.02
CA ILE A 821 -6.71 36.72 7.13
C ILE A 821 -5.48 36.13 7.82
N ARG A 822 -5.45 34.81 8.06
CA ARG A 822 -4.30 34.14 8.67
C ARG A 822 -3.05 34.24 7.79
N GLU A 823 -3.18 33.89 6.51
CA GLU A 823 -2.05 33.85 5.57
C GLU A 823 -1.50 35.25 5.29
N ASP A 824 -2.38 36.23 5.04
CA ASP A 824 -1.98 37.61 4.79
C ASP A 824 -1.37 38.26 6.03
N SER A 825 -1.87 37.96 7.24
CA SER A 825 -1.27 38.48 8.48
C SER A 825 0.15 37.97 8.70
N ILE A 826 0.43 36.69 8.41
CA ILE A 826 1.79 36.13 8.49
C ILE A 826 2.71 36.80 7.47
N ARG A 827 2.22 37.01 6.24
CA ARG A 827 2.97 37.69 5.18
C ARG A 827 3.29 39.14 5.55
N GLN A 828 2.30 39.91 5.97
CA GLN A 828 2.47 41.30 6.40
C GLN A 828 3.39 41.42 7.61
N LEU A 829 3.35 40.46 8.55
CA LEU A 829 4.28 40.44 9.67
C LEU A 829 5.73 40.27 9.20
N LYS A 830 5.96 39.33 8.28
CA LYS A 830 7.29 39.08 7.70
C LYS A 830 7.80 40.31 6.94
N ASP A 831 6.96 40.90 6.09
CA ASP A 831 7.29 42.11 5.35
C ASP A 831 7.63 43.27 6.31
N ARG A 832 6.90 43.39 7.43
CA ARG A 832 7.17 44.41 8.46
C ARG A 832 8.50 44.17 9.19
N GLN A 833 8.80 42.92 9.57
CA GLN A 833 10.05 42.55 10.23
C GLN A 833 11.26 42.73 9.31
N ASP A 834 11.10 42.49 8.00
CA ASP A 834 12.18 42.62 7.03
C ASP A 834 12.46 44.09 6.64
N LEU A 835 11.46 44.98 6.70
CA LEU A 835 11.56 46.35 6.20
C LEU A 835 11.79 47.43 7.27
N TYR A 836 11.25 47.27 8.49
CA TYR A 836 11.23 48.34 9.51
C TYR A 836 12.28 48.13 10.61
N GLU A 837 13.07 49.16 10.91
CA GLU A 837 13.99 49.25 12.07
C GLU A 837 13.44 50.24 13.11
N ASP A 838 13.96 50.19 14.35
CA ASP A 838 13.63 51.11 15.47
C ASP A 838 12.12 51.32 15.71
N GLY A 839 11.36 50.22 15.82
CA GLY A 839 9.96 50.28 16.26
C GLY A 839 8.95 50.83 15.23
N GLY A 840 9.36 51.03 13.97
CA GLY A 840 8.46 51.39 12.86
C GLY A 840 8.68 52.78 12.26
N ASP A 841 9.56 53.60 12.84
CA ASP A 841 9.79 54.98 12.39
C ASP A 841 10.78 55.08 11.21
N LEU A 842 11.51 54.01 10.91
CA LEU A 842 12.55 53.95 9.88
C LEU A 842 12.40 52.71 9.01
N ILE A 843 12.35 52.89 7.69
CA ILE A 843 12.46 51.80 6.71
C ILE A 843 13.90 51.71 6.21
N ARG A 844 14.47 50.50 6.21
CA ARG A 844 15.82 50.23 5.69
C ARG A 844 15.74 49.54 4.33
N LEU A 845 16.20 50.24 3.29
CA LEU A 845 16.37 49.68 1.95
C LEU A 845 17.86 49.64 1.61
N GLY A 846 18.47 48.47 1.80
CA GLY A 846 19.91 48.27 1.64
C GLY A 846 20.73 49.02 2.70
N LYS A 847 21.47 50.06 2.27
CA LYS A 847 22.28 50.91 3.16
C LYS A 847 21.59 52.25 3.52
N GLN A 848 20.47 52.57 2.87
CA GLN A 848 19.77 53.84 3.07
C GLN A 848 18.65 53.68 4.09
N ARG A 849 18.44 54.72 4.89
CA ARG A 849 17.38 54.79 5.90
C ARG A 849 16.41 55.91 5.54
N PHE A 850 15.12 55.60 5.53
CA PHE A 850 14.05 56.54 5.23
C PHE A 850 13.16 56.71 6.45
N ALA A 851 12.91 57.95 6.87
CA ALA A 851 11.93 58.25 7.90
C ALA A 851 10.51 58.00 7.36
N VAL A 852 9.69 57.32 8.14
CA VAL A 852 8.31 57.00 7.78
C VAL A 852 7.40 58.04 8.40
N ASN A 853 6.63 58.75 7.57
CA ASN A 853 5.56 59.60 8.09
C ASN A 853 4.33 58.75 8.41
N THR A 854 3.96 58.67 9.68
CA THR A 854 2.80 57.91 10.17
C THR A 854 1.56 58.79 10.37
N GLN A 855 1.64 60.10 10.09
CA GLN A 855 0.48 60.99 10.14
C GLN A 855 -0.51 60.65 9.02
N PRO A 856 -1.83 60.59 9.30
CA PRO A 856 -2.84 60.46 8.27
C PRO A 856 -2.77 61.65 7.31
N LEU A 857 -2.74 61.36 6.01
CA LEU A 857 -2.90 62.37 4.96
C LEU A 857 -4.34 62.88 5.02
N ASP A 858 -4.52 64.14 5.37
CA ASP A 858 -5.81 64.80 5.41
C ASP A 858 -5.72 66.17 4.74
N LEU A 859 -6.81 66.59 4.12
CA LEU A 859 -6.86 67.81 3.33
C LEU A 859 -7.47 68.92 4.20
N THR A 860 -6.66 69.92 4.53
CA THR A 860 -7.09 71.04 5.37
C THR A 860 -6.90 72.37 4.65
N THR A 861 -7.62 73.40 5.07
CA THR A 861 -7.42 74.76 4.59
C THR A 861 -6.64 75.55 5.63
N VAL A 862 -5.57 76.21 5.21
CA VAL A 862 -4.69 77.00 6.06
C VAL A 862 -4.47 78.36 5.43
N LEU A 863 -4.50 79.41 6.25
CA LEU A 863 -4.11 80.74 5.81
C LEU A 863 -2.58 80.84 5.80
N ARG A 864 -2.00 81.07 4.63
CA ARG A 864 -0.55 81.21 4.46
C ARG A 864 -0.25 82.42 3.59
N ASP A 865 0.67 83.27 4.06
CA ASP A 865 1.11 84.49 3.35
C ASP A 865 -0.05 85.44 2.93
N GLY A 866 -1.16 85.42 3.69
CA GLY A 866 -2.34 86.26 3.44
C GLY A 866 -3.33 85.73 2.40
N GLU A 867 -3.14 84.48 1.96
CA GLU A 867 -4.01 83.74 1.02
C GLU A 867 -4.45 82.40 1.62
N MET A 868 -5.71 82.02 1.41
CA MET A 868 -6.21 80.73 1.85
C MET A 868 -5.68 79.63 0.93
N ASN A 869 -4.97 78.66 1.50
CA ASN A 869 -4.36 77.56 0.78
C ASN A 869 -4.97 76.22 1.24
N LEU A 870 -5.15 75.31 0.30
CA LEU A 870 -5.38 73.91 0.56
C LEU A 870 -4.04 73.25 0.90
N HIS A 871 -3.97 72.51 2.00
CA HIS A 871 -2.77 71.82 2.47
C HIS A 871 -3.08 70.35 2.72
N LEU A 872 -2.22 69.48 2.19
CA LEU A 872 -2.27 68.06 2.50
C LEU A 872 -1.32 67.78 3.68
N THR A 873 -1.88 67.49 4.85
CA THR A 873 -1.14 67.27 6.09
C THR A 873 -0.11 66.15 5.91
N GLY A 874 1.08 66.30 6.50
CA GLY A 874 2.15 65.32 6.35
C GLY A 874 2.93 65.41 5.03
N THR A 875 2.63 66.38 4.17
CA THR A 875 3.39 66.70 2.95
C THR A 875 3.84 68.16 2.92
N GLN A 876 4.61 68.57 1.90
CA GLN A 876 4.89 69.98 1.63
C GLN A 876 3.97 70.58 0.56
N PHE A 877 2.83 69.93 0.28
CA PHE A 877 1.88 70.39 -0.73
C PHE A 877 1.01 71.52 -0.19
N PHE A 878 1.02 72.65 -0.90
CA PHE A 878 0.13 73.79 -0.66
C PHE A 878 -0.36 74.29 -2.02
N GLU A 879 -1.67 74.54 -2.13
CA GLU A 879 -2.31 75.05 -3.34
C GLU A 879 -3.23 76.22 -2.99
N PRO A 880 -3.06 77.41 -3.58
CA PRO A 880 -3.96 78.54 -3.34
C PRO A 880 -5.39 78.21 -3.77
N LEU A 881 -6.37 78.54 -2.92
CA LEU A 881 -7.78 78.42 -3.26
C LEU A 881 -8.26 79.71 -3.96
N ASP A 882 -8.54 79.62 -5.25
CA ASP A 882 -9.06 80.72 -6.07
C ASP A 882 -10.55 80.53 -6.34
N ASP A 883 -11.38 81.15 -5.49
CA ASP A 883 -12.83 81.18 -5.63
C ASP A 883 -13.35 82.60 -5.30
N GLN A 884 -14.23 83.14 -6.16
CA GLN A 884 -14.70 84.52 -6.04
C GLN A 884 -15.51 84.77 -4.76
N ASP A 885 -16.28 83.79 -4.29
CA ASP A 885 -17.07 83.90 -3.07
C ASP A 885 -16.16 83.83 -1.84
N LEU A 886 -15.13 82.99 -1.89
CA LEU A 886 -14.11 82.90 -0.83
C LEU A 886 -13.33 84.22 -0.71
N VAL A 887 -12.92 84.81 -1.84
CA VAL A 887 -12.22 86.10 -1.86
C VAL A 887 -13.12 87.26 -1.40
N ALA A 888 -14.42 87.20 -1.69
CA ALA A 888 -15.38 88.19 -1.18
C ALA A 888 -15.50 88.15 0.35
N ALA A 889 -15.32 86.98 0.97
CA ALA A 889 -15.37 86.75 2.41
C ALA A 889 -14.00 86.89 3.11
N ARG A 890 -13.04 87.64 2.52
CA ARG A 890 -11.67 87.77 3.04
C ARG A 890 -11.59 88.38 4.43
N ASP A 891 -12.56 89.21 4.81
CA ASP A 891 -12.71 89.76 6.15
C ASP A 891 -12.93 88.67 7.22
N LEU A 892 -13.50 87.52 6.84
CA LEU A 892 -13.77 86.39 7.72
C LEU A 892 -12.60 85.38 7.81
N TRP A 893 -11.59 85.45 6.94
CA TRP A 893 -10.53 84.43 6.86
C TRP A 893 -9.70 84.28 8.15
N ASN A 894 -9.59 85.35 8.93
CA ASN A 894 -8.89 85.36 10.22
C ASN A 894 -9.84 85.19 11.42
N GLN A 895 -11.13 84.90 11.18
CA GLN A 895 -12.10 84.69 12.25
C GLN A 895 -12.06 83.23 12.70
N GLU A 896 -11.49 82.99 13.89
CA GLU A 896 -11.38 81.63 14.45
C GLU A 896 -12.73 81.05 14.91
N LEU A 897 -13.68 81.91 15.30
CA LEU A 897 -14.96 81.52 15.88
C LEU A 897 -16.12 82.33 15.29
N VAL A 898 -17.19 81.67 14.88
CA VAL A 898 -18.40 82.32 14.32
C VAL A 898 -19.05 83.28 15.33
N SER A 899 -18.91 83.00 16.62
CA SER A 899 -19.56 83.74 17.70
C SER A 899 -18.94 85.09 18.03
N GLU A 900 -17.78 85.44 17.46
CA GLU A 900 -17.12 86.72 17.73
C GLU A 900 -16.27 87.19 16.55
N ASN A 901 -16.18 88.50 16.38
CA ASN A 901 -15.24 89.13 15.46
C ASN A 901 -14.78 90.48 16.04
N ALA A 902 -14.08 91.29 15.24
CA ALA A 902 -13.57 92.58 15.70
C ALA A 902 -14.68 93.58 16.09
N ASP A 903 -15.90 93.42 15.56
CA ASP A 903 -17.02 94.35 15.73
C ASP A 903 -18.12 93.82 16.67
N VAL A 904 -18.16 92.51 16.92
CA VAL A 904 -19.19 91.84 17.74
C VAL A 904 -18.53 90.97 18.79
N TYR A 905 -18.80 91.27 20.07
CA TYR A 905 -18.26 90.50 21.18
C TYR A 905 -19.08 89.24 21.44
N ARG A 906 -18.43 88.14 21.83
CA ARG A 906 -19.08 86.82 22.01
C ARG A 906 -20.32 86.84 22.90
N ALA A 907 -20.31 87.66 23.96
CA ALA A 907 -21.44 87.76 24.87
C ALA A 907 -22.68 88.36 24.19
N GLU A 908 -22.51 89.25 23.21
CA GLU A 908 -23.62 89.85 22.47
C GLU A 908 -24.24 88.83 21.51
N TYR A 909 -23.42 88.06 20.80
CA TYR A 909 -23.89 86.94 19.96
C TYR A 909 -24.67 85.90 20.78
N LEU A 910 -24.11 85.47 21.91
CA LEU A 910 -24.78 84.50 22.79
C LEU A 910 -26.07 85.06 23.41
N ALA A 911 -26.14 86.37 23.69
CA ALA A 911 -27.35 86.99 24.20
C ALA A 911 -28.47 86.99 23.15
N VAL A 912 -28.14 87.25 21.88
CA VAL A 912 -29.11 87.16 20.77
C VAL A 912 -29.53 85.72 20.53
N ASP A 913 -28.60 84.78 20.47
CA ASP A 913 -28.90 83.35 20.26
C ASP A 913 -29.80 82.81 21.37
N LEU A 914 -29.55 83.17 22.63
CA LEU A 914 -30.43 82.81 23.75
C LEU A 914 -31.80 83.49 23.66
N PHE A 915 -31.87 84.73 23.18
CA PHE A 915 -33.13 85.44 22.98
C PHE A 915 -33.96 84.85 21.83
N GLU A 916 -33.34 84.39 20.75
CA GLU A 916 -34.04 83.73 19.64
C GLU A 916 -34.42 82.27 20.00
N SER A 917 -33.69 81.65 20.92
CA SER A 917 -33.92 80.27 21.39
C SER A 917 -34.89 80.15 22.57
N GLY A 918 -35.32 81.26 23.19
CA GLY A 918 -36.23 81.30 24.34
C GLY A 918 -37.48 82.12 24.08
#